data_AF-A0A1Q7H854-F1
#
_entry.id   AF-A0A1Q7H854-F1
#
_cell.length_a   1.000
_cell.length_b   1.000
_cell.length_c   1.000
_cell.angle_alpha   90.00
_cell.angle_beta   90.00
_cell.angle_gamma   90.00
#
_symmetry.space_group_name_H-M   'P 1'
#
loop_
_entity.id
_entity.type
_entity.pdbx_description
1 polymer ?
#
loop_
_entity_poly.entity_id
_entity_poly.type
_entity_poly.pdbx_seq_one_letter_code
_entity_poly.pdbx_strand_id
1 'polypeptide(L)'
;MVIDTLLAKVVGTQNERELKRLRPIVAQVNALEPGVTALSDEQLRAKTAEFKQRVANGETLDQLMSEAFAVVREAGRRVLNMRHFDVQLIGGAVLHKGRIAEMKTGEGKTLVATLPAYLNALGGKGVHVVTVNDYLARRDSEWMGKIYRFLGMTVGVIQHELNDAERQVAYAADITYGTNNEFGFDYLRDNMKFELAHYVQRGHHFAIVDEVDSILIDEARTPLIISGPAEESTDLYYEVDRIIPRLKAGAVVRGDTKAEDREALEATGDYIKDEKHKTVTLTESGMAQAEHLLAHRLQPGGLYHPDNMPVLHHVNQALRAHTLFHRDVDYMVKDGEVVIVDEFTGRLMPGRRWSDGLHQAVEAKEKVKIERENQTLATVTFQNYFRKYSKLAGMTGTADTEAEEFNKIYKLDVVVIPPNRTLRRIENPDLVYRTEKEKWDAIVAEILEEHQKGRPVLVGTVSIEKSEKLSTLLDRRGLKRGTTTGGGVDKHVVLNAKYHAQEAEFVAQAGRKGAVTIATNMAGRGTDILLGGNAEFMARQQALAEEIAERLPKGEERFVEDEQYVYFFHLDAFYRVPKADYQRIFEHFKRLTDAEHDEVVALGGLHIVATERHEARRIDNQLRGRAGRQGDPGASRFYLSLEDDLMRIFGSDRISGLMQRLGMEENVPIEHGMVTKAIERAQKQVESQNFSVRKHLLEYDDVMNKQRENIYALRRQILEGQIRLQDEEGQEEVLDSRAYLMTLAEEILDSIVETYAPRQADFEQWDLDALKREVNRVFGIDTAPLDFSDRTADEIHDALWAKLVASYDEKEKLVGREVLQRVERDIMLQIVDQQWKDHLYSLDHLKEGIGLRGYGQRDPLVEYKKESFALFQAMKDRVDEEIVRYLWWLRPILSEEAPMPRRPAPRRAAPLILNDPSTESALVGARAHATQQASPFAPARSQQQPARVGGDDATPKTVRRDEPKVGRNDPCPCGSGKKYKKCHGAAA
;
A
#
# COMPACT_ATOMS: atom_id res chain seq x y z
N MET A 1 39.38 3.72 9.28
CA MET A 1 39.28 2.33 9.79
C MET A 1 40.06 2.10 11.08
N VAL A 2 41.41 2.08 11.11
CA VAL A 2 42.16 1.76 12.37
C VAL A 2 41.97 2.81 13.47
N ILE A 3 41.98 4.11 13.11
CA ILE A 3 41.74 5.23 14.03
C ILE A 3 40.31 5.21 14.59
N ASP A 4 39.31 4.91 13.77
CA ASP A 4 37.90 4.83 14.19
C ASP A 4 37.65 3.69 15.19
N THR A 5 38.26 2.52 14.97
CA THR A 5 38.19 1.40 15.94
C THR A 5 38.87 1.69 17.27
N LEU A 6 39.96 2.47 17.26
CA LEU A 6 40.68 2.85 18.48
C LEU A 6 39.91 3.94 19.26
N LEU A 7 39.35 4.93 18.56
CA LEU A 7 38.45 5.94 19.13
C LEU A 7 37.15 5.32 19.68
N ALA A 8 36.57 4.34 18.99
CA ALA A 8 35.41 3.60 19.47
C ALA A 8 35.70 2.81 20.75
N LYS A 9 36.90 2.23 20.90
CA LYS A 9 37.29 1.52 22.13
C LYS A 9 37.53 2.44 23.35
N VAL A 10 37.96 3.69 23.13
CA VAL A 10 38.29 4.63 24.21
C VAL A 10 37.09 5.50 24.62
N VAL A 11 36.27 5.92 23.66
CA VAL A 11 35.16 6.87 23.86
C VAL A 11 33.78 6.18 23.76
N GLY A 12 33.75 4.89 23.42
CA GLY A 12 32.54 4.11 23.16
C GLY A 12 31.94 4.38 21.78
N THR A 13 31.16 3.41 21.27
CA THR A 13 30.40 3.55 20.01
C THR A 13 29.29 4.61 20.16
N GLN A 14 28.78 5.14 19.03
CA GLN A 14 27.65 6.08 19.06
C GLN A 14 26.45 5.50 19.83
N ASN A 15 26.15 4.22 19.62
CA ASN A 15 25.09 3.50 20.32
C ASN A 15 25.35 3.40 21.83
N GLU A 16 26.56 3.07 22.27
CA GLU A 16 26.90 3.00 23.70
C GLU A 16 26.73 4.35 24.41
N ARG A 17 27.10 5.44 23.75
CA ARG A 17 26.91 6.80 24.31
C ARG A 17 25.44 7.14 24.43
N GLU A 18 24.63 6.79 23.45
CA GLU A 18 23.20 7.05 23.48
C GLU A 18 22.49 6.22 24.56
N LEU A 19 22.83 4.94 24.70
CA LEU A 19 22.34 4.10 25.80
C LEU A 19 22.73 4.68 27.17
N LYS A 20 23.96 5.19 27.31
CA LYS A 20 24.41 5.84 28.55
C LYS A 20 23.61 7.11 28.87
N ARG A 21 23.17 7.87 27.85
CA ARG A 21 22.29 9.04 28.01
C ARG A 21 20.86 8.69 28.41
N LEU A 22 20.37 7.50 28.03
CA LEU A 22 19.02 7.04 28.36
C LEU A 22 18.92 6.31 29.71
N ARG A 23 20.03 5.80 30.24
CA ARG A 23 20.09 5.14 31.56
C ARG A 23 19.47 5.94 32.71
N PRO A 24 19.66 7.27 32.84
CA PRO A 24 19.02 8.04 33.91
C PRO A 24 17.50 7.97 33.89
N ILE A 25 16.87 7.88 32.71
CA ILE A 25 15.40 7.77 32.58
C ILE A 25 14.92 6.46 33.23
N VAL A 26 15.61 5.35 32.95
CA VAL A 26 15.31 4.05 33.57
C VAL A 26 15.38 4.13 35.10
N ALA A 27 16.43 4.76 35.63
CA ALA A 27 16.59 4.94 37.07
C ALA A 27 15.46 5.78 37.69
N GLN A 28 15.03 6.85 37.01
CA GLN A 28 13.91 7.68 37.45
C GLN A 28 12.59 6.91 37.45
N VAL A 29 12.29 6.18 36.38
CA VAL A 29 11.06 5.34 36.28
C VAL A 29 11.06 4.28 37.38
N ASN A 30 12.20 3.61 37.62
CA ASN A 30 12.33 2.62 38.70
C ASN A 30 12.15 3.24 40.09
N ALA A 31 12.62 4.47 40.32
CA ALA A 31 12.45 5.16 41.59
C ALA A 31 10.98 5.53 41.90
N LEU A 32 10.16 5.72 40.86
CA LEU A 32 8.73 6.04 40.98
C LEU A 32 7.86 4.80 41.24
N GLU A 33 8.36 3.60 40.93
CA GLU A 33 7.59 2.35 40.99
C GLU A 33 6.91 2.09 42.35
N PRO A 34 7.55 2.27 43.53
CA PRO A 34 6.89 2.06 44.82
C PRO A 34 5.69 2.98 45.04
N GLY A 35 5.80 4.24 44.61
CA GLY A 35 4.72 5.23 44.74
C GLY A 35 3.55 4.93 43.81
N VAL A 36 3.84 4.54 42.56
CA VAL A 36 2.80 4.20 41.56
C VAL A 36 2.11 2.88 41.91
N THR A 37 2.84 1.89 42.42
CA THR A 37 2.27 0.59 42.84
C THR A 37 1.25 0.76 43.97
N ALA A 38 1.46 1.74 44.86
CA ALA A 38 0.56 2.01 45.98
C ALA A 38 -0.77 2.68 45.58
N LEU A 39 -0.90 3.19 44.35
CA LEU A 39 -2.11 3.83 43.86
C LEU A 39 -3.23 2.79 43.65
N SER A 40 -4.47 3.16 43.96
CA SER A 40 -5.65 2.42 43.49
C SER A 40 -5.83 2.55 41.98
N ASP A 41 -6.65 1.67 41.38
CA ASP A 41 -6.94 1.72 39.93
C ASP A 41 -7.57 3.06 39.51
N GLU A 42 -8.44 3.63 40.36
CA GLU A 42 -9.05 4.93 40.13
C GLU A 42 -8.01 6.06 40.15
N GLN A 43 -7.10 6.05 41.13
CA GLN A 43 -6.01 7.03 41.20
C GLN A 43 -5.03 6.90 40.02
N LEU A 44 -4.75 5.67 39.58
CA LEU A 44 -3.86 5.41 38.46
C LEU A 44 -4.48 5.90 37.14
N ARG A 45 -5.80 5.70 36.94
CA ARG A 45 -6.55 6.29 35.83
C ARG A 45 -6.60 7.81 35.90
N ALA A 46 -6.77 8.39 37.08
CA ALA A 46 -6.82 9.84 37.27
C ALA A 46 -5.51 10.55 36.86
N LYS A 47 -4.37 9.84 36.84
CA LYS A 47 -3.10 10.37 36.32
C LYS A 47 -3.18 10.85 34.88
N THR A 48 -4.01 10.26 34.03
CA THR A 48 -4.16 10.70 32.65
C THR A 48 -4.77 12.10 32.56
N ALA A 49 -5.80 12.40 33.35
CA ALA A 49 -6.38 13.74 33.42
C ALA A 49 -5.39 14.77 34.00
N GLU A 50 -4.66 14.38 35.05
CA GLU A 50 -3.58 15.20 35.64
C GLU A 50 -2.51 15.56 34.60
N PHE A 51 -2.01 14.58 33.85
CA PHE A 51 -0.98 14.82 32.84
C PHE A 51 -1.50 15.64 31.65
N LYS A 52 -2.73 15.39 31.16
CA LYS A 52 -3.34 16.23 30.11
C LYS A 52 -3.43 17.69 30.55
N GLN A 53 -3.80 17.95 31.82
CA GLN A 53 -3.85 19.31 32.36
C GLN A 53 -2.45 19.94 32.47
N ARG A 54 -1.44 19.18 32.90
CA ARG A 54 -0.04 19.65 32.96
C ARG A 54 0.52 20.03 31.58
N VAL A 55 0.23 19.22 30.56
CA VAL A 55 0.57 19.53 29.16
C VAL A 55 -0.14 20.79 28.69
N ALA A 56 -1.45 20.93 28.99
CA ALA A 56 -2.19 22.14 28.65
C ALA A 56 -1.65 23.40 29.35
N ASN A 57 -1.05 23.24 30.54
CA ASN A 57 -0.39 24.31 31.28
C ASN A 57 1.06 24.61 30.79
N GLY A 58 1.54 23.93 29.74
CA GLY A 58 2.83 24.19 29.09
C GLY A 58 3.97 23.25 29.47
N GLU A 59 3.73 22.23 30.30
CA GLU A 59 4.75 21.21 30.59
C GLU A 59 5.01 20.33 29.36
N THR A 60 6.28 20.05 29.05
CA THR A 60 6.63 19.29 27.84
C THR A 60 6.47 17.79 28.06
N LEU A 61 6.23 17.05 26.98
CA LEU A 61 6.13 15.58 27.04
C LEU A 61 7.45 14.93 27.51
N ASP A 62 8.60 15.54 27.22
CA ASP A 62 9.89 15.06 27.70
C ASP A 62 10.02 15.12 29.22
N GLN A 63 9.46 16.17 29.85
CA GLN A 63 9.46 16.34 31.31
C GLN A 63 8.55 15.29 31.98
N LEU A 64 7.42 14.97 31.36
CA LEU A 64 6.46 13.98 31.87
C LEU A 64 6.87 12.52 31.62
N MET A 65 7.89 12.26 30.81
CA MET A 65 8.21 10.93 30.30
C MET A 65 8.38 9.89 31.41
N SER A 66 9.16 10.20 32.44
CA SER A 66 9.46 9.26 33.53
C SER A 66 8.21 8.91 34.35
N GLU A 67 7.34 9.88 34.64
CA GLU A 67 6.09 9.67 35.38
C GLU A 67 5.07 8.90 34.53
N ALA A 68 4.89 9.29 33.27
CA ALA A 68 4.00 8.62 32.33
C ALA A 68 4.41 7.15 32.10
N PHE A 69 5.71 6.89 31.94
CA PHE A 69 6.22 5.53 31.75
C PHE A 69 6.03 4.66 32.99
N ALA A 70 6.18 5.22 34.19
CA ALA A 70 5.90 4.49 35.43
C ALA A 70 4.42 4.10 35.54
N VAL A 71 3.50 5.01 35.18
CA VAL A 71 2.05 4.76 35.15
C VAL A 71 1.68 3.67 34.13
N VAL A 72 2.21 3.76 32.91
CA VAL A 72 1.96 2.75 31.85
C VAL A 72 2.54 1.39 32.23
N ARG A 73 3.73 1.35 32.84
CA ARG A 73 4.34 0.10 33.32
C ARG A 73 3.46 -0.58 34.37
N GLU A 74 2.95 0.18 35.33
CA GLU A 74 2.07 -0.38 36.36
C GLU A 74 0.73 -0.84 35.77
N ALA A 75 0.16 -0.10 34.82
CA ALA A 75 -1.04 -0.54 34.09
C ALA A 75 -0.78 -1.84 33.31
N GLY A 76 0.37 -1.98 32.65
CA GLY A 76 0.78 -3.24 32.00
C GLY A 76 0.87 -4.41 32.98
N ARG A 77 1.41 -4.17 34.18
CA ARG A 77 1.47 -5.16 35.26
C ARG A 77 0.08 -5.57 35.74
N ARG A 78 -0.83 -4.62 35.97
CA ARG A 78 -2.19 -4.92 36.49
C ARG A 78 -3.09 -5.60 35.48
N VAL A 79 -3.03 -5.14 34.23
CA VAL A 79 -4.02 -5.51 33.21
C VAL A 79 -3.56 -6.68 32.34
N LEU A 80 -2.27 -6.79 32.06
CA LEU A 80 -1.71 -7.84 31.20
C LEU A 80 -0.80 -8.81 31.96
N ASN A 81 -0.57 -8.59 33.26
CA ASN A 81 0.46 -9.30 34.02
C ASN A 81 1.86 -9.18 33.37
N MET A 82 2.13 -8.04 32.72
CA MET A 82 3.37 -7.77 32.01
C MET A 82 3.98 -6.46 32.51
N ARG A 83 5.03 -6.57 33.33
CA ARG A 83 5.83 -5.42 33.75
C ARG A 83 6.91 -5.13 32.72
N HIS A 84 6.97 -3.90 32.19
CA HIS A 84 8.02 -3.54 31.25
C HIS A 84 9.43 -3.75 31.83
N PHE A 85 10.34 -4.35 31.07
CA PHE A 85 11.76 -4.45 31.42
C PHE A 85 12.49 -3.13 31.22
N ASP A 86 13.68 -3.01 31.81
CA ASP A 86 14.48 -1.78 31.72
C ASP A 86 14.91 -1.49 30.28
N VAL A 87 15.23 -2.52 29.50
CA VAL A 87 15.52 -2.39 28.05
C VAL A 87 14.31 -1.91 27.26
N GLN A 88 13.09 -2.27 27.70
CA GLN A 88 11.85 -1.82 27.08
C GLN A 88 11.56 -0.35 27.38
N LEU A 89 11.91 0.13 28.58
CA LEU A 89 11.85 1.57 28.90
C LEU A 89 12.80 2.38 28.02
N ILE A 90 14.01 1.88 27.76
CA ILE A 90 14.96 2.51 26.84
C ILE A 90 14.36 2.54 25.43
N GLY A 91 13.83 1.41 24.94
CA GLY A 91 13.15 1.34 23.65
C GLY A 91 12.01 2.36 23.52
N GLY A 92 11.16 2.48 24.55
CA GLY A 92 10.08 3.45 24.60
C GLY A 92 10.57 4.90 24.53
N ALA A 93 11.68 5.22 25.22
CA ALA A 93 12.30 6.54 25.18
C ALA A 93 12.91 6.86 23.80
N VAL A 94 13.52 5.86 23.14
CA VAL A 94 14.04 6.00 21.76
C VAL A 94 12.89 6.30 20.80
N LEU A 95 11.78 5.56 20.88
CA LEU A 95 10.60 5.80 20.05
C LEU A 95 10.00 7.19 20.31
N HIS A 96 9.90 7.62 21.57
CA HIS A 96 9.40 8.97 21.89
C HIS A 96 10.23 10.07 21.24
N LYS A 97 11.55 9.87 21.12
CA LYS A 97 12.49 10.82 20.50
C LYS A 97 12.48 10.81 18.97
N GLY A 98 11.57 10.07 18.33
CA GLY A 98 11.45 10.03 16.87
C GLY A 98 12.60 9.27 16.20
N ARG A 99 12.94 8.10 16.75
CA ARG A 99 14.04 7.25 16.27
C ARG A 99 13.60 5.79 16.13
N ILE A 100 14.47 4.98 15.54
CA ILE A 100 14.24 3.54 15.41
C ILE A 100 14.86 2.80 16.60
N ALA A 101 14.03 2.04 17.32
CA ALA A 101 14.50 1.11 18.34
C ALA A 101 14.71 -0.28 17.73
N GLU A 102 15.96 -0.69 17.54
CA GLU A 102 16.26 -2.07 17.17
C GLU A 102 16.22 -2.97 18.41
N MET A 103 15.20 -3.80 18.51
CA MET A 103 14.97 -4.76 19.59
C MET A 103 14.75 -6.15 18.99
N LYS A 104 15.53 -7.13 19.43
CA LYS A 104 15.44 -8.51 18.91
C LYS A 104 14.03 -9.08 19.11
N THR A 105 13.66 -10.03 18.26
CA THR A 105 12.33 -10.64 18.31
C THR A 105 12.10 -11.34 19.65
N GLY A 106 10.92 -11.16 20.25
CA GLY A 106 10.62 -11.66 21.61
C GLY A 106 11.07 -10.74 22.76
N GLU A 107 11.63 -9.55 22.48
CA GLU A 107 11.90 -8.53 23.50
C GLU A 107 10.64 -7.69 23.87
N GLY A 108 9.47 -8.03 23.32
CA GLY A 108 8.20 -7.37 23.65
C GLY A 108 7.97 -6.02 22.95
N LYS A 109 8.32 -5.91 21.67
CA LYS A 109 8.14 -4.69 20.83
C LYS A 109 6.73 -4.09 20.92
N THR A 110 5.70 -4.92 20.81
CA THR A 110 4.29 -4.50 20.93
C THR A 110 3.99 -3.82 22.27
N LEU A 111 4.53 -4.36 23.37
CA LEU A 111 4.40 -3.76 24.71
C LEU A 111 5.22 -2.47 24.84
N VAL A 112 6.41 -2.39 24.23
CA VAL A 112 7.26 -1.18 24.23
C VAL A 112 6.53 0.01 23.62
N ALA A 113 5.79 -0.18 22.52
CA ALA A 113 5.07 0.90 21.84
C ALA A 113 4.02 1.60 22.74
N THR A 114 3.54 0.93 23.79
CA THR A 114 2.55 1.51 24.72
C THR A 114 3.06 2.71 25.49
N LEU A 115 4.35 2.72 25.81
CA LEU A 115 5.00 3.80 26.55
C LEU A 115 4.97 5.13 25.76
N PRO A 116 5.56 5.23 24.55
CA PRO A 116 5.52 6.46 23.76
C PRO A 116 4.13 6.76 23.20
N ALA A 117 3.30 5.76 22.89
CA ALA A 117 1.96 6.01 22.38
C ALA A 117 1.09 6.73 23.43
N TYR A 118 1.06 6.23 24.67
CA TYR A 118 0.38 6.90 25.77
C TYR A 118 0.91 8.31 25.99
N LEU A 119 2.24 8.46 26.11
CA LEU A 119 2.87 9.76 26.38
C LEU A 119 2.52 10.80 25.30
N ASN A 120 2.59 10.44 24.03
CA ASN A 120 2.29 11.37 22.94
C ASN A 120 0.79 11.63 22.76
N ALA A 121 -0.06 10.66 23.12
CA ALA A 121 -1.51 10.83 23.10
C ALA A 121 -2.01 11.86 24.14
N LEU A 122 -1.23 12.14 25.20
CA LEU A 122 -1.55 13.20 26.16
C LEU A 122 -1.65 14.58 25.50
N GLY A 123 -1.00 14.80 24.35
CA GLY A 123 -1.13 16.04 23.57
C GLY A 123 -2.49 16.21 22.86
N GLY A 124 -3.37 15.20 22.87
CA GLY A 124 -4.72 15.28 22.32
C GLY A 124 -4.82 15.31 20.78
N LYS A 125 -3.69 15.13 20.08
CA LYS A 125 -3.61 15.19 18.62
C LYS A 125 -3.74 13.83 17.92
N GLY A 126 -3.77 12.74 18.67
CA GLY A 126 -3.81 11.36 18.15
C GLY A 126 -2.42 10.78 17.86
N VAL A 127 -2.31 9.45 17.99
CA VAL A 127 -1.10 8.67 17.67
C VAL A 127 -1.46 7.53 16.74
N HIS A 128 -0.74 7.38 15.63
CA HIS A 128 -0.92 6.25 14.72
C HIS A 128 0.10 5.15 15.01
N VAL A 129 -0.38 3.94 15.27
CA VAL A 129 0.46 2.75 15.41
C VAL A 129 0.27 1.90 14.16
N VAL A 130 1.31 1.82 13.35
CA VAL A 130 1.27 1.16 12.04
C VAL A 130 1.82 -0.25 12.16
N THR A 131 1.08 -1.21 11.63
CA THR A 131 1.46 -2.63 11.58
C THR A 131 1.46 -3.13 10.14
N VAL A 132 2.00 -4.33 9.92
CA VAL A 132 2.18 -4.93 8.59
C VAL A 132 0.87 -5.44 7.98
N ASN A 133 -0.13 -5.80 8.79
CA ASN A 133 -1.41 -6.30 8.28
C ASN A 133 -2.58 -6.05 9.25
N ASP A 134 -3.80 -6.13 8.71
CA ASP A 134 -5.05 -5.85 9.44
C ASP A 134 -5.26 -6.74 10.66
N TYR A 135 -4.76 -8.00 10.61
CA TYR A 135 -4.85 -8.91 11.75
C TYR A 135 -4.01 -8.42 12.94
N LEU A 136 -2.76 -8.00 12.69
CA LEU A 136 -1.89 -7.45 13.73
C LEU A 136 -2.43 -6.13 14.26
N ALA A 137 -2.94 -5.24 13.38
CA ALA A 137 -3.58 -3.99 13.79
C ALA A 137 -4.75 -4.26 14.75
N ARG A 138 -5.66 -5.18 14.40
CA ARG A 138 -6.79 -5.56 15.26
C ARG A 138 -6.31 -6.14 16.58
N ARG A 139 -5.49 -7.21 16.51
CA ARG A 139 -4.99 -7.92 17.68
C ARG A 139 -4.29 -6.98 18.66
N ASP A 140 -3.42 -6.11 18.18
CA ASP A 140 -2.63 -5.23 19.05
C ASP A 140 -3.47 -4.08 19.61
N SER A 141 -4.44 -3.56 18.84
CA SER A 141 -5.42 -2.58 19.33
C SER A 141 -6.33 -3.13 20.43
N GLU A 142 -6.61 -4.43 20.41
CA GLU A 142 -7.39 -5.12 21.43
C GLU A 142 -6.52 -5.43 22.64
N TRP A 143 -5.36 -6.04 22.40
CA TRP A 143 -4.46 -6.54 23.43
C TRP A 143 -3.76 -5.40 24.20
N MET A 144 -3.03 -4.53 23.51
CA MET A 144 -2.39 -3.37 24.15
C MET A 144 -3.40 -2.28 24.50
N GLY A 145 -4.51 -2.21 23.77
CA GLY A 145 -5.59 -1.27 24.08
C GLY A 145 -6.21 -1.49 25.46
N LYS A 146 -6.06 -2.66 26.07
CA LYS A 146 -6.44 -2.87 27.47
C LYS A 146 -5.72 -1.88 28.41
N ILE A 147 -4.43 -1.61 28.17
CA ILE A 147 -3.63 -0.66 28.97
C ILE A 147 -4.16 0.77 28.79
N TYR A 148 -4.35 1.20 27.54
CA TYR A 148 -4.82 2.56 27.25
C TYR A 148 -6.22 2.81 27.82
N ARG A 149 -7.16 1.88 27.59
CA ARG A 149 -8.53 1.97 28.09
C ARG A 149 -8.59 1.94 29.62
N PHE A 150 -7.75 1.13 30.27
CA PHE A 150 -7.64 1.13 31.73
C PHE A 150 -7.22 2.50 32.27
N LEU A 151 -6.27 3.16 31.60
CA LEU A 151 -5.83 4.52 31.88
C LEU A 151 -6.79 5.62 31.37
N GLY A 152 -7.94 5.26 30.80
CA GLY A 152 -8.95 6.23 30.36
C GLY A 152 -8.69 6.88 29.00
N MET A 153 -7.84 6.27 28.17
CA MET A 153 -7.66 6.65 26.76
C MET A 153 -8.55 5.84 25.82
N THR A 154 -8.88 6.44 24.69
CA THR A 154 -9.65 5.83 23.60
C THR A 154 -8.73 5.18 22.57
N VAL A 155 -9.16 4.06 22.00
CA VAL A 155 -8.37 3.28 21.02
C VAL A 155 -9.25 2.96 19.81
N GLY A 156 -8.81 3.41 18.63
CA GLY A 156 -9.42 3.10 17.34
C GLY A 156 -8.58 2.09 16.56
N VAL A 157 -9.22 1.39 15.63
CA VAL A 157 -8.55 0.53 14.66
C VAL A 157 -9.12 0.79 13.27
N ILE A 158 -8.25 0.99 12.29
CA ILE A 158 -8.62 1.11 10.89
C ILE A 158 -8.48 -0.27 10.25
N GLN A 159 -9.53 -0.68 9.52
CA GLN A 159 -9.58 -1.95 8.80
C GLN A 159 -10.23 -1.73 7.44
N HIS A 160 -9.93 -2.62 6.51
CA HIS A 160 -10.41 -2.52 5.13
C HIS A 160 -11.93 -2.33 4.99
N GLU A 161 -12.73 -3.07 5.79
CA GLU A 161 -14.20 -3.12 5.67
C GLU A 161 -14.93 -1.89 6.25
N LEU A 162 -14.21 -0.97 6.92
CA LEU A 162 -14.83 0.17 7.58
C LEU A 162 -15.32 1.24 6.59
N ASN A 163 -16.51 1.77 6.85
CA ASN A 163 -17.03 2.94 6.14
C ASN A 163 -16.46 4.26 6.70
N ASP A 164 -16.69 5.38 6.00
CA ASP A 164 -16.15 6.69 6.38
C ASP A 164 -16.54 7.15 7.79
N ALA A 165 -17.77 6.91 8.24
CA ALA A 165 -18.20 7.31 9.58
C ALA A 165 -17.48 6.49 10.67
N GLU A 166 -17.30 5.19 10.45
CA GLU A 166 -16.54 4.33 11.35
C GLU A 166 -15.05 4.72 11.39
N ARG A 167 -14.47 5.07 10.23
CA ARG A 167 -13.09 5.58 10.15
C ARG A 167 -12.92 6.89 10.91
N GLN A 168 -13.85 7.84 10.77
CA GLN A 168 -13.85 9.09 11.54
C GLN A 168 -13.80 8.85 13.05
N VAL A 169 -14.64 7.93 13.55
CA VAL A 169 -14.64 7.56 14.97
C VAL A 169 -13.29 6.95 15.37
N ALA A 170 -12.71 6.08 14.54
CA ALA A 170 -11.43 5.43 14.83
C ALA A 170 -10.24 6.40 14.81
N TYR A 171 -10.19 7.35 13.88
CA TYR A 171 -9.16 8.39 13.84
C TYR A 171 -9.33 9.42 14.97
N ALA A 172 -10.55 9.66 15.45
CA ALA A 172 -10.83 10.54 16.58
C ALA A 172 -10.30 10.01 17.93
N ALA A 173 -9.97 8.73 18.02
CA ALA A 173 -9.41 8.09 19.22
C ALA A 173 -7.99 8.59 19.55
N ASP A 174 -7.63 8.63 20.83
CA ASP A 174 -6.32 9.04 21.32
C ASP A 174 -5.17 8.24 20.66
N ILE A 175 -5.38 6.94 20.43
CA ILE A 175 -4.48 6.05 19.69
C ILE A 175 -5.27 5.32 18.59
N THR A 176 -4.73 5.28 17.37
CA THR A 176 -5.33 4.59 16.22
C THR A 176 -4.35 3.55 15.67
N TYR A 177 -4.75 2.29 15.64
CA TYR A 177 -4.01 1.21 14.98
C TYR A 177 -4.46 1.07 13.53
N GLY A 178 -3.56 0.65 12.64
CA GLY A 178 -3.90 0.39 11.25
C GLY A 178 -2.70 -0.14 10.47
N THR A 179 -2.89 -0.34 9.17
CA THR A 179 -1.82 -0.67 8.23
C THR A 179 -1.36 0.56 7.49
N ASN A 180 -0.13 0.53 6.98
CA ASN A 180 0.41 1.55 6.09
C ASN A 180 -0.48 1.79 4.86
N ASN A 181 -1.03 0.72 4.27
CA ASN A 181 -1.96 0.80 3.15
C ASN A 181 -3.23 1.58 3.51
N GLU A 182 -3.92 1.19 4.59
CA GLU A 182 -5.17 1.83 4.97
C GLU A 182 -4.97 3.31 5.33
N PHE A 183 -3.93 3.62 6.09
CA PHE A 183 -3.56 4.99 6.43
C PHE A 183 -3.21 5.83 5.18
N GLY A 184 -2.43 5.29 4.25
CA GLY A 184 -2.05 6.00 3.03
C GLY A 184 -3.21 6.18 2.05
N PHE A 185 -4.08 5.18 1.90
CA PHE A 185 -5.27 5.30 1.06
C PHE A 185 -6.33 6.23 1.67
N ASP A 186 -6.50 6.27 2.99
CA ASP A 186 -7.36 7.26 3.63
C ASP A 186 -6.86 8.69 3.38
N TYR A 187 -5.54 8.90 3.42
CA TYR A 187 -4.94 10.18 3.03
C TYR A 187 -5.26 10.54 1.58
N LEU A 188 -5.10 9.62 0.64
CA LEU A 188 -5.43 9.86 -0.77
C LEU A 188 -6.93 10.14 -0.96
N ARG A 189 -7.81 9.35 -0.31
CA ARG A 189 -9.27 9.52 -0.36
C ARG A 189 -9.71 10.86 0.22
N ASP A 190 -9.14 11.28 1.35
CA ASP A 190 -9.49 12.56 1.96
C ASP A 190 -9.18 13.73 1.02
N ASN A 191 -8.05 13.69 0.30
CA ASN A 191 -7.71 14.69 -0.71
C ASN A 191 -8.54 14.61 -2.00
N MET A 192 -9.50 13.68 -2.10
CA MET A 192 -10.47 13.59 -3.19
C MET A 192 -11.91 13.96 -2.76
N LYS A 193 -12.13 14.33 -1.48
CA LYS A 193 -13.47 14.67 -0.95
C LYS A 193 -13.85 16.11 -1.24
N PHE A 194 -15.15 16.36 -1.42
CA PHE A 194 -15.72 17.69 -1.72
C PHE A 194 -16.15 18.47 -0.47
N GLU A 195 -16.11 17.84 0.71
CA GLU A 195 -16.48 18.50 1.97
C GLU A 195 -15.51 18.05 3.07
N LEU A 196 -15.05 19.00 3.89
CA LEU A 196 -14.18 18.71 5.05
C LEU A 196 -14.86 17.79 6.07
N ALA A 197 -16.19 17.89 6.19
CA ALA A 197 -16.97 17.04 7.09
C ALA A 197 -16.89 15.54 6.74
N HIS A 198 -16.51 15.21 5.50
CA HIS A 198 -16.31 13.83 5.09
C HIS A 198 -14.89 13.33 5.35
N TYR A 199 -13.91 14.19 5.69
CA TYR A 199 -12.54 13.75 5.96
C TYR A 199 -12.53 12.75 7.12
N VAL A 200 -11.77 11.67 6.97
CA VAL A 200 -11.66 10.65 8.03
C VAL A 200 -10.46 10.91 8.92
N GLN A 201 -9.35 11.39 8.36
CA GLN A 201 -8.13 11.68 9.12
C GLN A 201 -8.16 13.06 9.76
N ARG A 202 -7.39 13.22 10.83
CA ARG A 202 -7.27 14.49 11.58
C ARG A 202 -5.83 15.03 11.69
N GLY A 203 -5.00 14.73 10.69
CA GLY A 203 -3.60 15.18 10.62
C GLY A 203 -2.58 14.07 10.88
N HIS A 204 -1.29 14.41 10.73
CA HIS A 204 -0.16 13.48 10.82
C HIS A 204 0.78 13.91 11.94
N HIS A 205 0.49 13.52 13.17
CA HIS A 205 1.20 14.05 14.35
C HIS A 205 2.35 13.14 14.81
N PHE A 206 2.02 11.91 15.22
CA PHE A 206 3.02 10.92 15.61
C PHE A 206 2.67 9.55 15.05
N ALA A 207 3.62 8.94 14.33
CA ALA A 207 3.54 7.56 13.88
C ALA A 207 4.60 6.70 14.55
N ILE A 208 4.19 5.54 15.07
CA ILE A 208 5.08 4.45 15.47
C ILE A 208 4.89 3.32 14.46
N VAL A 209 5.91 3.05 13.65
CA VAL A 209 5.89 1.99 12.65
C VAL A 209 6.47 0.71 13.26
N ASP A 210 5.62 -0.27 13.54
CA ASP A 210 6.10 -1.62 13.86
C ASP A 210 6.66 -2.27 12.60
N GLU A 211 7.70 -3.09 12.78
CA GLU A 211 8.39 -3.75 11.67
C GLU A 211 8.84 -2.76 10.58
N VAL A 212 9.45 -1.66 11.04
CA VAL A 212 9.79 -0.48 10.22
C VAL A 212 10.63 -0.80 8.98
N ASP A 213 11.48 -1.82 9.03
CA ASP A 213 12.26 -2.26 7.87
C ASP A 213 11.38 -2.91 6.80
N SER A 214 10.35 -3.66 7.17
CA SER A 214 9.43 -4.16 6.14
C SER A 214 8.58 -3.05 5.54
N ILE A 215 8.04 -2.16 6.36
CA ILE A 215 7.11 -1.14 5.85
C ILE A 215 7.86 -0.04 5.07
N LEU A 216 8.94 0.49 5.62
CA LEU A 216 9.64 1.64 5.03
C LEU A 216 10.77 1.26 4.06
N ILE A 217 11.12 -0.02 3.95
CA ILE A 217 12.16 -0.52 3.01
C ILE A 217 11.60 -1.58 2.06
N ASP A 218 10.94 -2.65 2.54
CA ASP A 218 10.44 -3.71 1.64
C ASP A 218 9.22 -3.30 0.82
N GLU A 219 8.22 -2.74 1.48
CA GLU A 219 6.95 -2.34 0.87
C GLU A 219 7.06 -0.98 0.17
N ALA A 220 8.06 -0.19 0.54
CA ALA A 220 8.40 1.10 -0.08
C ALA A 220 8.98 1.00 -1.51
N ARG A 221 8.83 -0.17 -2.16
CA ARG A 221 9.19 -0.44 -3.56
C ARG A 221 8.07 -0.07 -4.54
N THR A 222 6.84 0.06 -4.06
CA THR A 222 5.65 0.33 -4.87
C THR A 222 4.88 1.50 -4.28
N PRO A 223 4.45 2.49 -5.07
CA PRO A 223 3.64 3.60 -4.58
C PRO A 223 2.20 3.16 -4.32
N LEU A 224 1.48 3.91 -3.48
CA LEU A 224 0.03 3.78 -3.36
C LEU A 224 -0.63 4.58 -4.49
N ILE A 225 -1.47 3.92 -5.27
CA ILE A 225 -2.15 4.50 -6.42
C ILE A 225 -3.65 4.22 -6.32
N ILE A 226 -4.46 5.28 -6.45
CA ILE A 226 -5.90 5.19 -6.74
C ILE A 226 -6.07 5.45 -8.24
N SER A 227 -6.58 4.46 -8.95
CA SER A 227 -6.92 4.60 -10.37
C SER A 227 -8.43 4.57 -10.58
N GLY A 228 -8.89 5.28 -11.61
CA GLY A 228 -10.27 5.26 -12.05
C GLY A 228 -10.36 5.29 -13.57
N PRO A 229 -11.54 5.05 -14.15
CA PRO A 229 -11.71 5.04 -15.59
C PRO A 229 -11.35 6.41 -16.17
N ALA A 230 -10.56 6.41 -17.24
CA ALA A 230 -10.25 7.62 -17.99
C ALA A 230 -11.51 8.20 -18.64
N GLU A 231 -11.54 9.52 -18.75
CA GLU A 231 -12.59 10.22 -19.49
C GLU A 231 -12.30 10.30 -20.99
N GLU A 232 -11.06 9.98 -21.41
CA GLU A 232 -10.63 9.99 -22.81
C GLU A 232 -11.41 8.98 -23.67
N SER A 233 -11.64 9.39 -24.93
CA SER A 233 -12.25 8.53 -25.93
C SER A 233 -11.28 7.43 -26.37
N THR A 234 -11.77 6.20 -26.48
CA THR A 234 -11.02 5.06 -27.04
C THR A 234 -10.69 5.22 -28.53
N ASP A 235 -11.12 6.32 -29.17
CA ASP A 235 -10.93 6.60 -30.59
C ASP A 235 -9.45 6.65 -30.99
N LEU A 236 -8.58 7.17 -30.13
CA LEU A 236 -7.14 7.28 -30.41
C LEU A 236 -6.49 5.91 -30.63
N TYR A 237 -6.90 4.89 -29.87
CA TYR A 237 -6.45 3.51 -30.07
C TYR A 237 -6.84 2.97 -31.45
N TYR A 238 -8.06 3.25 -31.90
CA TYR A 238 -8.51 2.85 -33.23
C TYR A 238 -7.80 3.61 -34.35
N GLU A 239 -7.50 4.89 -34.16
CA GLU A 239 -6.74 5.70 -35.11
C GLU A 239 -5.29 5.21 -35.24
N VAL A 240 -4.61 5.00 -34.12
CA VAL A 240 -3.22 4.55 -34.08
C VAL A 240 -3.09 3.12 -34.60
N ASP A 241 -3.99 2.20 -34.22
CA ASP A 241 -4.00 0.83 -34.73
C ASP A 241 -4.03 0.76 -36.27
N ARG A 242 -4.74 1.70 -36.93
CA ARG A 242 -4.83 1.75 -38.40
C ARG A 242 -3.51 2.14 -39.07
N ILE A 243 -2.62 2.83 -38.36
CA ILE A 243 -1.34 3.28 -38.92
C ILE A 243 -0.21 2.27 -38.73
N ILE A 244 -0.24 1.48 -37.64
CA ILE A 244 0.86 0.55 -37.31
C ILE A 244 1.16 -0.45 -38.44
N PRO A 245 0.16 -1.08 -39.11
CA PRO A 245 0.43 -1.97 -40.24
C PRO A 245 1.08 -1.30 -41.46
N ARG A 246 1.13 0.04 -41.50
CA ARG A 246 1.78 0.81 -42.58
C ARG A 246 3.26 1.10 -42.30
N LEU A 247 3.74 0.84 -41.10
CA LEU A 247 5.16 0.95 -40.73
C LEU A 247 5.91 -0.32 -41.13
N LYS A 248 7.08 -0.16 -41.72
CA LYS A 248 7.94 -1.26 -42.20
C LYS A 248 8.81 -1.79 -41.06
N ALA A 249 8.78 -3.10 -40.84
CA ALA A 249 9.68 -3.73 -39.88
C ALA A 249 11.15 -3.60 -40.33
N GLY A 250 12.00 -3.11 -39.43
CA GLY A 250 13.46 -3.11 -39.57
C GLY A 250 14.10 -4.35 -38.95
N ALA A 251 15.37 -4.24 -38.57
CA ALA A 251 16.17 -5.34 -38.06
C ALA A 251 15.68 -5.90 -36.72
N VAL A 252 15.95 -7.20 -36.51
CA VAL A 252 15.70 -7.90 -35.25
C VAL A 252 17.03 -8.14 -34.56
N VAL A 253 17.17 -7.65 -33.32
CA VAL A 253 18.41 -7.73 -32.54
C VAL A 253 18.28 -8.79 -31.45
N ARG A 254 19.36 -9.56 -31.25
CA ARG A 254 19.49 -10.58 -30.19
C ARG A 254 20.78 -10.34 -29.39
N GLY A 255 20.77 -9.39 -28.45
CA GLY A 255 21.90 -9.11 -27.56
C GLY A 255 22.25 -7.64 -27.42
N ASP A 256 23.34 -7.35 -26.71
CA ASP A 256 23.79 -5.98 -26.45
C ASP A 256 24.57 -5.47 -27.68
N THR A 257 23.88 -4.78 -28.60
CA THR A 257 24.50 -4.19 -29.79
C THR A 257 25.41 -3.02 -29.40
N LYS A 258 26.58 -2.93 -30.03
CA LYS A 258 27.45 -1.76 -29.88
C LYS A 258 26.80 -0.55 -30.53
N ALA A 259 27.04 0.65 -29.98
CA ALA A 259 26.46 1.90 -30.49
C ALA A 259 26.78 2.15 -31.97
N GLU A 260 27.96 1.73 -32.44
CA GLU A 260 28.43 1.86 -33.82
C GLU A 260 27.61 1.04 -34.84
N ASP A 261 26.99 -0.08 -34.40
CA ASP A 261 26.16 -0.92 -35.26
C ASP A 261 24.70 -0.43 -35.33
N ARG A 262 24.31 0.51 -34.47
CA ARG A 262 22.92 0.95 -34.27
C ARG A 262 22.42 1.86 -35.39
N GLU A 263 23.27 2.76 -35.87
CA GLU A 263 22.97 3.65 -37.00
C GLU A 263 22.73 2.86 -38.31
N ALA A 264 23.49 1.78 -38.51
CA ALA A 264 23.29 0.85 -39.62
C ALA A 264 21.99 0.02 -39.50
N LEU A 265 21.56 -0.28 -38.27
CA LEU A 265 20.30 -0.98 -37.99
C LEU A 265 19.09 -0.06 -38.15
N GLU A 266 19.20 1.24 -37.84
CA GLU A 266 18.12 2.21 -38.01
C GLU A 266 17.78 2.46 -39.49
N ALA A 267 18.74 2.28 -40.40
CA ALA A 267 18.50 2.38 -41.85
C ALA A 267 17.70 1.20 -42.45
N THR A 268 17.34 0.18 -41.66
CA THR A 268 16.72 -1.05 -42.16
C THR A 268 15.19 -1.02 -42.24
N GLY A 269 14.53 -0.10 -41.52
CA GLY A 269 13.07 0.02 -41.50
C GLY A 269 12.59 1.10 -40.54
N ASP A 270 11.28 1.16 -40.33
CA ASP A 270 10.60 2.19 -39.52
C ASP A 270 10.65 1.88 -38.02
N TYR A 271 10.96 0.64 -37.64
CA TYR A 271 11.16 0.26 -36.24
C TYR A 271 12.07 -0.96 -36.09
N ILE A 272 12.72 -1.09 -34.93
CA ILE A 272 13.64 -2.17 -34.57
C ILE A 272 13.03 -3.00 -33.45
N LYS A 273 13.16 -4.34 -33.53
CA LYS A 273 12.68 -5.28 -32.51
C LYS A 273 13.85 -5.88 -31.74
N ASP A 274 13.79 -5.82 -30.41
CA ASP A 274 14.70 -6.53 -29.50
C ASP A 274 13.96 -7.72 -28.86
N GLU A 275 14.34 -8.93 -29.26
CA GLU A 275 13.72 -10.17 -28.76
C GLU A 275 14.19 -10.54 -27.35
N LYS A 276 15.41 -10.15 -26.95
CA LYS A 276 15.98 -10.47 -25.63
C LYS A 276 15.29 -9.64 -24.54
N HIS A 277 15.08 -8.36 -24.80
CA HIS A 277 14.46 -7.44 -23.85
C HIS A 277 12.93 -7.30 -24.07
N LYS A 278 12.36 -7.97 -25.08
CA LYS A 278 10.96 -7.82 -25.51
C LYS A 278 10.59 -6.33 -25.65
N THR A 279 11.41 -5.56 -26.39
CA THR A 279 11.17 -4.13 -26.65
C THR A 279 11.15 -3.83 -28.15
N VAL A 280 10.51 -2.71 -28.51
CA VAL A 280 10.44 -2.20 -29.89
C VAL A 280 10.70 -0.71 -29.85
N THR A 281 11.50 -0.22 -30.78
CA THR A 281 11.88 1.20 -30.84
C THR A 281 11.63 1.72 -32.25
N LEU A 282 10.97 2.87 -32.35
CA LEU A 282 10.83 3.60 -33.62
C LEU A 282 12.19 4.14 -34.08
N THR A 283 12.49 4.01 -35.36
CA THR A 283 13.63 4.69 -35.98
C THR A 283 13.25 6.12 -36.34
N GLU A 284 14.22 6.97 -36.68
CA GLU A 284 13.92 8.33 -37.16
C GLU A 284 13.00 8.33 -38.39
N SER A 285 13.16 7.37 -39.32
CA SER A 285 12.30 7.24 -40.49
C SER A 285 10.87 6.85 -40.11
N GLY A 286 10.72 5.89 -39.19
CA GLY A 286 9.40 5.48 -38.73
C GLY A 286 8.70 6.55 -37.92
N MET A 287 9.46 7.36 -37.19
CA MET A 287 8.93 8.51 -36.48
C MET A 287 8.41 9.59 -37.44
N ALA A 288 9.19 9.96 -38.46
CA ALA A 288 8.72 10.90 -39.49
C ALA A 288 7.47 10.37 -40.23
N GLN A 289 7.42 9.06 -40.47
CA GLN A 289 6.26 8.44 -41.11
C GLN A 289 5.03 8.40 -40.19
N ALA A 290 5.20 8.13 -38.90
CA ALA A 290 4.14 8.22 -37.91
C ALA A 290 3.62 9.65 -37.76
N GLU A 291 4.52 10.65 -37.75
CA GLU A 291 4.16 12.08 -37.73
C GLU A 291 3.31 12.46 -38.95
N HIS A 292 3.74 12.06 -40.14
CA HIS A 292 3.00 12.33 -41.37
C HIS A 292 1.60 11.68 -41.35
N LEU A 293 1.49 10.43 -40.88
CA LEU A 293 0.22 9.71 -40.81
C LEU A 293 -0.73 10.29 -39.75
N LEU A 294 -0.19 10.91 -38.69
CA LEU A 294 -0.94 11.51 -37.58
C LEU A 294 -0.95 13.05 -37.61
N ALA A 295 -0.57 13.67 -38.72
CA ALA A 295 -0.40 15.12 -38.81
C ALA A 295 -1.66 15.94 -38.44
N HIS A 296 -2.86 15.37 -38.63
CA HIS A 296 -4.13 15.99 -38.26
C HIS A 296 -4.40 16.02 -36.74
N ARG A 297 -3.67 15.23 -35.95
CA ARG A 297 -3.77 15.10 -34.50
C ARG A 297 -2.61 15.76 -33.74
N LEU A 298 -1.49 15.98 -34.41
CA LEU A 298 -0.29 16.51 -33.78
C LEU A 298 -0.36 18.03 -33.62
N GLN A 299 0.00 18.50 -32.44
CA GLN A 299 0.35 19.90 -32.20
C GLN A 299 1.72 20.22 -32.83
N PRO A 300 2.02 21.51 -33.13
CA PRO A 300 3.32 21.92 -33.64
C PRO A 300 4.47 21.42 -32.74
N GLY A 301 5.57 20.93 -33.34
CA GLY A 301 6.76 20.46 -32.60
C GLY A 301 7.06 18.95 -32.70
N GLY A 302 6.29 18.19 -33.48
CA GLY A 302 6.55 16.76 -33.73
C GLY A 302 6.13 15.83 -32.59
N LEU A 303 6.32 14.52 -32.75
CA LEU A 303 5.86 13.49 -31.80
C LEU A 303 6.58 13.57 -30.43
N TYR A 304 7.80 14.10 -30.37
CA TYR A 304 8.52 14.32 -29.10
C TYR A 304 8.15 15.63 -28.38
N HIS A 305 7.23 16.43 -28.94
CA HIS A 305 6.71 17.59 -28.23
C HIS A 305 5.92 17.15 -27.00
N PRO A 306 6.05 17.81 -25.83
CA PRO A 306 5.33 17.44 -24.60
C PRO A 306 3.83 17.24 -24.80
N ASP A 307 3.19 18.09 -25.61
CA ASP A 307 1.75 18.01 -25.89
C ASP A 307 1.35 16.79 -26.73
N ASN A 308 2.29 16.19 -27.47
CA ASN A 308 2.07 15.03 -28.32
C ASN A 308 2.51 13.70 -27.65
N MET A 309 3.00 13.74 -26.40
CA MET A 309 3.45 12.55 -25.67
C MET A 309 2.38 11.46 -25.54
N PRO A 310 1.09 11.77 -25.31
CA PRO A 310 0.04 10.73 -25.31
C PRO A 310 -0.04 10.01 -26.66
N VAL A 311 0.08 10.73 -27.77
CA VAL A 311 0.04 10.14 -29.12
C VAL A 311 1.25 9.24 -29.35
N LEU A 312 2.45 9.70 -28.99
CA LEU A 312 3.67 8.91 -29.08
C LEU A 312 3.58 7.63 -28.25
N HIS A 313 3.02 7.71 -27.04
CA HIS A 313 2.77 6.57 -26.18
C HIS A 313 1.89 5.53 -26.86
N HIS A 314 0.73 5.95 -27.35
CA HIS A 314 -0.22 5.07 -28.03
C HIS A 314 0.43 4.39 -29.25
N VAL A 315 1.26 5.12 -30.01
CA VAL A 315 2.02 4.55 -31.14
C VAL A 315 2.98 3.46 -30.66
N ASN A 316 3.73 3.71 -29.59
CA ASN A 316 4.64 2.71 -29.01
C ASN A 316 3.91 1.48 -28.50
N GLN A 317 2.79 1.64 -27.78
CA GLN A 317 2.01 0.51 -27.26
C GLN A 317 1.35 -0.29 -28.37
N ALA A 318 0.78 0.37 -29.38
CA ALA A 318 0.24 -0.30 -30.56
C ALA A 318 1.33 -1.05 -31.33
N LEU A 319 2.51 -0.46 -31.47
CA LEU A 319 3.64 -1.11 -32.12
C LEU A 319 4.09 -2.37 -31.34
N ARG A 320 4.20 -2.29 -30.01
CA ARG A 320 4.49 -3.44 -29.15
C ARG A 320 3.41 -4.51 -29.28
N ALA A 321 2.13 -4.13 -29.19
CA ALA A 321 0.99 -5.04 -29.34
C ALA A 321 1.04 -5.79 -30.67
N HIS A 322 1.35 -5.12 -31.78
CA HIS A 322 1.43 -5.73 -33.11
C HIS A 322 2.61 -6.68 -33.28
N THR A 323 3.78 -6.34 -32.70
CA THR A 323 5.06 -6.99 -33.05
C THR A 323 5.59 -7.98 -32.02
N LEU A 324 5.24 -7.81 -30.74
CA LEU A 324 5.72 -8.63 -29.64
C LEU A 324 4.67 -9.57 -29.04
N PHE A 325 3.39 -9.18 -29.10
CA PHE A 325 2.30 -9.94 -28.47
C PHE A 325 1.52 -10.72 -29.52
N HIS A 326 1.62 -12.04 -29.43
CA HIS A 326 1.07 -12.98 -30.39
C HIS A 326 -0.18 -13.67 -29.84
N ARG A 327 -1.22 -13.67 -30.66
CA ARG A 327 -2.45 -14.41 -30.38
C ARG A 327 -2.16 -15.91 -30.31
N ASP A 328 -2.85 -16.58 -29.39
CA ASP A 328 -2.71 -17.99 -29.02
C ASP A 328 -1.35 -18.38 -28.40
N VAL A 329 -0.51 -17.38 -28.08
CA VAL A 329 0.76 -17.56 -27.36
C VAL A 329 0.75 -16.73 -26.08
N ASP A 330 0.66 -15.41 -26.21
CA ASP A 330 0.68 -14.47 -25.08
C ASP A 330 -0.74 -14.18 -24.56
N TYR A 331 -1.76 -14.35 -25.42
CA TYR A 331 -3.17 -14.17 -25.09
C TYR A 331 -4.09 -14.91 -26.06
N MET A 332 -5.35 -15.05 -25.68
CA MET A 332 -6.43 -15.53 -26.52
C MET A 332 -7.60 -14.55 -26.52
N VAL A 333 -8.33 -14.48 -27.63
CA VAL A 333 -9.60 -13.73 -27.69
C VAL A 333 -10.74 -14.71 -27.44
N LYS A 334 -11.50 -14.50 -26.36
CA LYS A 334 -12.64 -15.35 -25.98
C LYS A 334 -13.83 -14.49 -25.58
N ASP A 335 -15.01 -14.85 -26.08
CA ASP A 335 -16.27 -14.14 -25.80
C ASP A 335 -16.23 -12.63 -26.13
N GLY A 336 -15.37 -12.23 -27.08
CA GLY A 336 -15.16 -10.83 -27.42
C GLY A 336 -14.34 -10.06 -26.38
N GLU A 337 -13.47 -10.72 -25.63
CA GLU A 337 -12.51 -10.13 -24.69
C GLU A 337 -11.10 -10.72 -24.89
N VAL A 338 -10.05 -9.94 -24.62
CA VAL A 338 -8.66 -10.40 -24.61
C VAL A 338 -8.33 -11.02 -23.26
N VAL A 339 -7.91 -12.29 -23.24
CA VAL A 339 -7.55 -13.04 -22.03
C VAL A 339 -6.08 -13.46 -22.11
N ILE A 340 -5.25 -13.01 -21.15
CA ILE A 340 -3.82 -13.31 -21.11
C ILE A 340 -3.59 -14.81 -20.90
N VAL A 341 -2.61 -15.37 -21.60
CA VAL A 341 -2.13 -16.75 -21.43
C VAL A 341 -0.84 -16.72 -20.62
N ASP A 342 -0.76 -17.55 -19.58
CA ASP A 342 0.46 -17.70 -18.78
C ASP A 342 1.56 -18.42 -19.60
N GLU A 343 2.72 -17.77 -19.75
CA GLU A 343 3.85 -18.23 -20.60
C GLU A 343 4.43 -19.59 -20.14
N PHE A 344 4.30 -19.94 -18.86
CA PHE A 344 4.89 -21.17 -18.29
C PHE A 344 3.89 -22.33 -18.25
N THR A 345 2.62 -22.04 -18.02
CA THR A 345 1.59 -23.06 -17.78
C THR A 345 0.57 -23.19 -18.92
N GLY A 346 0.54 -22.24 -19.86
CA GLY A 346 -0.43 -22.17 -20.95
C GLY A 346 -1.88 -21.95 -20.46
N ARG A 347 -2.08 -21.58 -19.19
CA ARG A 347 -3.40 -21.36 -18.60
C ARG A 347 -3.91 -19.96 -18.92
N LEU A 348 -5.21 -19.87 -19.18
CA LEU A 348 -5.90 -18.59 -19.31
C LEU A 348 -5.98 -17.89 -17.94
N MET A 349 -5.66 -16.60 -17.91
CA MET A 349 -5.68 -15.75 -16.72
C MET A 349 -6.82 -14.71 -16.81
N PRO A 350 -8.10 -15.13 -16.66
CA PRO A 350 -9.24 -14.21 -16.73
C PRO A 350 -9.18 -13.16 -15.60
N GLY A 351 -9.42 -11.90 -15.96
CA GLY A 351 -9.37 -10.76 -15.05
C GLY A 351 -8.00 -10.11 -14.90
N ARG A 352 -6.94 -10.66 -15.50
CA ARG A 352 -5.65 -9.97 -15.64
C ARG A 352 -5.60 -9.16 -16.93
N ARG A 353 -5.04 -7.96 -16.86
CA ARG A 353 -4.83 -7.05 -17.99
C ARG A 353 -3.38 -6.58 -17.98
N TRP A 354 -2.83 -6.27 -19.14
CA TRP A 354 -1.56 -5.55 -19.20
C TRP A 354 -1.80 -4.08 -18.87
N SER A 355 -0.89 -3.48 -18.13
CA SER A 355 -0.94 -2.06 -17.77
C SER A 355 -0.58 -1.18 -18.96
N ASP A 356 -0.69 0.14 -18.76
CA ASP A 356 -0.02 1.13 -19.60
C ASP A 356 -0.52 1.15 -21.06
N GLY A 357 -1.83 1.02 -21.24
CA GLY A 357 -2.48 1.05 -22.56
C GLY A 357 -2.18 -0.12 -23.49
N LEU A 358 -1.26 -1.03 -23.12
CA LEU A 358 -0.90 -2.19 -23.92
C LEU A 358 -2.08 -3.14 -24.11
N HIS A 359 -2.92 -3.31 -23.08
CA HIS A 359 -4.09 -4.18 -23.20
C HIS A 359 -5.12 -3.59 -24.16
N GLN A 360 -5.36 -2.28 -24.09
CA GLN A 360 -6.22 -1.53 -25.00
C GLN A 360 -5.67 -1.57 -26.43
N ALA A 361 -4.36 -1.47 -26.60
CA ALA A 361 -3.70 -1.62 -27.89
C ALA A 361 -3.86 -3.04 -28.48
N VAL A 362 -3.79 -4.10 -27.65
CA VAL A 362 -4.09 -5.47 -28.08
C VAL A 362 -5.57 -5.66 -28.40
N GLU A 363 -6.47 -5.07 -27.60
CA GLU A 363 -7.92 -5.04 -27.90
C GLU A 363 -8.19 -4.34 -29.24
N ALA A 364 -7.52 -3.22 -29.52
CA ALA A 364 -7.60 -2.50 -30.79
C ALA A 364 -7.12 -3.37 -31.97
N LYS A 365 -5.92 -3.97 -31.83
CA LYS A 365 -5.31 -4.89 -32.81
C LYS A 365 -6.26 -6.02 -33.19
N GLU A 366 -6.89 -6.63 -32.20
CA GLU A 366 -7.79 -7.77 -32.39
C GLU A 366 -9.23 -7.36 -32.74
N LYS A 367 -9.49 -6.04 -32.88
CA LYS A 367 -10.79 -5.45 -33.21
C LYS A 367 -11.87 -5.83 -32.19
N VAL A 368 -11.46 -5.93 -30.94
CA VAL A 368 -12.32 -6.17 -29.78
C VAL A 368 -12.84 -4.82 -29.26
N LYS A 369 -13.92 -4.84 -28.48
CA LYS A 369 -14.38 -3.63 -27.78
C LYS A 369 -13.29 -3.18 -26.82
N ILE A 370 -12.73 -2.00 -27.06
CA ILE A 370 -11.71 -1.41 -26.20
C ILE A 370 -12.42 -0.92 -24.94
N GLU A 371 -11.98 -1.40 -23.78
CA GLU A 371 -12.44 -0.81 -22.53
C GLU A 371 -11.63 0.45 -22.22
N ARG A 372 -12.26 1.39 -21.50
CA ARG A 372 -11.57 2.62 -21.10
C ARG A 372 -10.33 2.31 -20.26
N GLU A 373 -9.32 3.14 -20.46
CA GLU A 373 -8.10 3.09 -19.67
C GLU A 373 -8.41 3.37 -18.21
N ASN A 374 -7.52 2.96 -17.32
CA ASN A 374 -7.51 3.50 -15.97
C ASN A 374 -6.42 4.56 -15.89
N GLN A 375 -6.79 5.75 -15.44
CA GLN A 375 -5.84 6.83 -15.18
C GLN A 375 -5.59 6.95 -13.67
N THR A 376 -4.39 7.42 -13.32
CA THR A 376 -4.04 7.75 -11.94
C THR A 376 -4.86 8.96 -11.46
N LEU A 377 -5.65 8.79 -10.40
CA LEU A 377 -6.42 9.88 -9.77
C LEU A 377 -5.67 10.48 -8.59
N ALA A 378 -4.95 9.65 -7.84
CA ALA A 378 -4.16 10.07 -6.71
C ALA A 378 -3.02 9.06 -6.48
N THR A 379 -1.84 9.55 -6.14
CA THR A 379 -0.67 8.71 -5.88
C THR A 379 0.20 9.31 -4.78
N VAL A 380 0.79 8.46 -3.95
CA VAL A 380 1.80 8.83 -2.96
C VAL A 380 2.72 7.64 -2.67
N THR A 381 4.02 7.90 -2.50
CA THR A 381 4.95 6.89 -2.01
C THR A 381 4.88 6.77 -0.49
N PHE A 382 5.18 5.59 0.08
CA PHE A 382 5.27 5.46 1.54
C PHE A 382 6.28 6.43 2.15
N GLN A 383 7.40 6.63 1.46
CA GLN A 383 8.43 7.58 1.81
C GLN A 383 7.83 8.98 2.07
N ASN A 384 7.16 9.54 1.06
CA ASN A 384 6.59 10.89 1.17
C ASN A 384 5.34 10.95 2.05
N TYR A 385 4.58 9.87 2.17
CA TYR A 385 3.48 9.78 3.14
C TYR A 385 4.00 9.87 4.58
N PHE A 386 4.96 9.03 4.96
CA PHE A 386 5.49 9.02 6.33
C PHE A 386 6.30 10.26 6.70
N ARG A 387 6.92 10.93 5.72
CA ARG A 387 7.58 12.24 5.92
C ARG A 387 6.63 13.36 6.35
N LYS A 388 5.30 13.19 6.19
CA LYS A 388 4.31 14.19 6.64
C LYS A 388 4.09 14.19 8.15
N TYR A 389 4.47 13.13 8.85
CA TYR A 389 4.30 13.07 10.30
C TYR A 389 5.25 14.05 10.99
N SER A 390 4.71 14.87 11.90
CA SER A 390 5.54 15.80 12.70
C SER A 390 6.60 15.06 13.52
N LYS A 391 6.29 13.83 13.93
CA LYS A 391 7.23 12.90 14.53
C LYS A 391 7.00 11.49 13.98
N LEU A 392 8.09 10.83 13.58
CA LEU A 392 8.08 9.46 13.08
C LEU A 392 9.04 8.63 13.92
N ALA A 393 8.63 7.42 14.31
CA ALA A 393 9.46 6.46 15.01
C ALA A 393 9.17 5.06 14.48
N GLY A 394 10.07 4.11 14.76
CA GLY A 394 9.87 2.74 14.34
C GLY A 394 10.57 1.73 15.21
N MET A 395 10.15 0.48 15.14
CA MET A 395 10.77 -0.62 15.86
C MET A 395 10.90 -1.85 14.98
N THR A 396 12.00 -2.59 15.12
CA THR A 396 12.24 -3.84 14.40
C THR A 396 13.37 -4.62 15.08
N GLY A 397 13.60 -5.87 14.67
CA GLY A 397 14.76 -6.65 15.11
C GLY A 397 16.02 -6.47 14.26
N THR A 398 15.92 -5.79 13.11
CA THR A 398 16.93 -5.78 12.05
C THR A 398 16.99 -4.45 11.28
N ALA A 399 17.24 -3.33 11.95
CA ALA A 399 17.29 -2.00 11.32
C ALA A 399 18.72 -1.47 11.06
N ASP A 400 19.71 -1.90 11.83
CA ASP A 400 21.07 -1.34 11.81
C ASP A 400 21.74 -1.45 10.43
N THR A 401 21.39 -2.48 9.64
CA THR A 401 21.89 -2.63 8.27
C THR A 401 21.43 -1.53 7.32
N GLU A 402 20.23 -0.99 7.54
CA GLU A 402 19.62 0.06 6.70
C GLU A 402 19.68 1.45 7.36
N ALA A 403 20.46 1.61 8.43
CA ALA A 403 20.51 2.86 9.21
C ALA A 403 20.83 4.10 8.35
N GLU A 404 21.67 3.94 7.33
CA GLU A 404 22.00 5.02 6.40
C GLU A 404 20.82 5.42 5.51
N GLU A 405 20.04 4.44 5.02
CA GLU A 405 18.83 4.68 4.22
C GLU A 405 17.75 5.37 5.08
N PHE A 406 17.52 4.88 6.30
CA PHE A 406 16.59 5.49 7.25
C PHE A 406 16.93 6.95 7.57
N ASN A 407 18.20 7.25 7.82
CA ASN A 407 18.62 8.62 8.09
C ASN A 407 18.48 9.51 6.85
N LYS A 408 18.91 9.05 5.67
CA LYS A 408 18.84 9.85 4.43
C LYS A 408 17.40 10.21 4.06
N ILE A 409 16.50 9.23 4.03
CA ILE A 409 15.12 9.39 3.54
C ILE A 409 14.21 9.97 4.62
N TYR A 410 14.25 9.42 5.84
CA TYR A 410 13.26 9.71 6.88
C TYR A 410 13.82 10.52 8.06
N LYS A 411 15.13 10.81 8.08
CA LYS A 411 15.81 11.44 9.23
C LYS A 411 15.68 10.62 10.52
N LEU A 412 15.58 9.30 10.38
CA LEU A 412 15.49 8.36 11.50
C LEU A 412 16.85 7.77 11.83
N ASP A 413 17.33 8.01 13.04
CA ASP A 413 18.52 7.32 13.57
C ASP A 413 18.12 5.95 14.15
N VAL A 414 18.96 4.94 13.95
CA VAL A 414 18.78 3.60 14.53
C VAL A 414 19.56 3.48 15.83
N VAL A 415 18.89 3.02 16.89
CA VAL A 415 19.51 2.73 18.19
C VAL A 415 19.34 1.25 18.50
N VAL A 416 20.46 0.54 18.61
CA VAL A 416 20.47 -0.90 18.95
C VAL A 416 20.31 -1.06 20.46
N ILE A 417 19.19 -1.66 20.87
CA ILE A 417 18.87 -1.92 22.27
C ILE A 417 19.43 -3.28 22.67
N PRO A 418 20.15 -3.39 23.80
CA PRO A 418 20.63 -4.69 24.27
C PRO A 418 19.44 -5.60 24.63
N PRO A 419 19.57 -6.93 24.45
CA PRO A 419 18.52 -7.86 24.85
C PRO A 419 18.40 -7.91 26.38
N ASN A 420 17.21 -8.22 26.89
CA ASN A 420 16.97 -8.37 28.32
C ASN A 420 17.80 -9.50 28.94
N ARG A 421 18.02 -10.57 28.16
CA ARG A 421 18.81 -11.75 28.54
C ARG A 421 19.81 -12.09 27.44
N THR A 422 20.93 -12.69 27.83
CA THR A 422 21.98 -13.10 26.88
C THR A 422 21.47 -14.13 25.88
N LEU A 423 21.67 -13.87 24.60
CA LEU A 423 21.31 -14.77 23.51
C LEU A 423 22.14 -16.07 23.58
N ARG A 424 21.46 -17.23 23.59
CA ARG A 424 22.09 -18.57 23.63
C ARG A 424 21.89 -19.39 22.35
N ARG A 425 21.33 -18.78 21.28
CA ARG A 425 21.09 -19.45 20.01
C ARG A 425 22.40 -19.82 19.33
N ILE A 426 22.49 -21.05 18.82
CA ILE A 426 23.60 -21.53 18.00
C ILE A 426 23.28 -21.29 16.52
N GLU A 427 24.11 -20.50 15.84
CA GLU A 427 24.00 -20.28 14.40
C GLU A 427 24.95 -21.22 13.67
N ASN A 428 24.42 -22.34 13.15
CA ASN A 428 25.23 -23.29 12.41
C ASN A 428 25.65 -22.71 11.05
N PRO A 429 26.81 -23.12 10.51
CA PRO A 429 27.21 -22.80 9.15
C PRO A 429 26.17 -23.24 8.11
N ASP A 430 26.15 -22.56 6.97
CA ASP A 430 25.33 -22.93 5.82
C ASP A 430 25.84 -24.24 5.19
N LEU A 431 24.91 -25.11 4.79
CA LEU A 431 25.21 -26.31 4.00
C LEU A 431 24.84 -26.06 2.53
N VAL A 432 25.84 -26.06 1.65
CA VAL A 432 25.65 -25.82 0.21
C VAL A 432 25.78 -27.13 -0.57
N TYR A 433 24.77 -27.43 -1.39
CA TYR A 433 24.69 -28.62 -2.22
C TYR A 433 24.82 -28.26 -3.70
N ARG A 434 25.23 -29.23 -4.51
CA ARG A 434 25.37 -29.05 -5.96
C ARG A 434 24.00 -28.96 -6.62
N THR A 435 23.07 -29.84 -6.24
CA THR A 435 21.73 -29.94 -6.84
C THR A 435 20.64 -29.64 -5.82
N GLU A 436 19.47 -29.22 -6.30
CA GLU A 436 18.31 -28.95 -5.45
C GLU A 436 17.81 -30.23 -4.78
N LYS A 437 17.94 -31.38 -5.47
CA LYS A 437 17.53 -32.70 -4.95
C LYS A 437 18.29 -33.08 -3.69
N GLU A 438 19.62 -33.00 -3.71
CA GLU A 438 20.48 -33.30 -2.56
C GLU A 438 20.15 -32.39 -1.37
N LYS A 439 19.93 -31.10 -1.63
CA LYS A 439 19.49 -30.12 -0.64
C LYS A 439 18.19 -30.57 0.05
N TRP A 440 17.17 -30.93 -0.72
CA TRP A 440 15.87 -31.36 -0.17
C TRP A 440 15.96 -32.65 0.62
N ASP A 441 16.74 -33.63 0.15
CA ASP A 441 16.95 -34.89 0.87
C ASP A 441 17.63 -34.63 2.23
N ALA A 442 18.60 -33.72 2.28
CA ALA A 442 19.29 -33.33 3.52
C ALA A 442 18.39 -32.55 4.48
N ILE A 443 17.58 -31.60 3.99
CA ILE A 443 16.59 -30.87 4.78
C ILE A 443 15.61 -31.84 5.43
N VAL A 444 15.06 -32.78 4.66
CA VAL A 444 14.10 -33.77 5.15
C VAL A 444 14.74 -34.69 6.18
N ALA A 445 15.99 -35.12 5.98
CA ALA A 445 16.71 -35.93 6.94
C ALA A 445 16.89 -35.21 8.28
N GLU A 446 17.30 -33.94 8.29
CA GLU A 446 17.47 -33.17 9.52
C GLU A 446 16.14 -32.94 10.24
N ILE A 447 15.06 -32.59 9.51
CA ILE A 447 13.73 -32.42 10.11
C ILE A 447 13.30 -33.70 10.83
N LEU A 448 13.47 -34.86 10.19
CA LEU A 448 13.09 -36.15 10.77
C LEU A 448 13.95 -36.52 11.98
N GLU A 449 15.26 -36.23 11.94
CA GLU A 449 16.17 -36.49 13.05
C GLU A 449 15.79 -35.66 14.30
N GLU A 450 15.60 -34.35 14.13
CA GLU A 450 15.22 -33.46 15.22
C GLU A 450 13.81 -33.76 15.75
N HIS A 451 12.89 -34.09 14.84
CA HIS A 451 11.54 -34.52 15.19
C HIS A 451 11.55 -35.82 16.02
N GLN A 452 12.35 -36.83 15.66
CA GLN A 452 12.50 -38.08 16.41
C GLN A 452 13.06 -37.87 17.82
N LYS A 453 13.92 -36.87 18.00
CA LYS A 453 14.40 -36.44 19.33
C LYS A 453 13.31 -35.71 20.14
N GLY A 454 12.21 -35.32 19.51
CA GLY A 454 11.13 -34.53 20.09
C GLY A 454 11.38 -33.02 20.06
N ARG A 455 12.40 -32.54 19.34
CA ARG A 455 12.71 -31.12 19.27
C ARG A 455 11.79 -30.40 18.27
N PRO A 456 11.21 -29.23 18.61
CA PRO A 456 10.41 -28.48 17.66
C PRO A 456 11.26 -27.91 16.52
N VAL A 457 10.72 -27.96 15.31
CA VAL A 457 11.36 -27.49 14.07
C VAL A 457 10.47 -26.49 13.34
N LEU A 458 11.02 -25.32 13.03
CA LEU A 458 10.41 -24.35 12.11
C LEU A 458 11.22 -24.30 10.82
N VAL A 459 10.57 -24.58 9.70
CA VAL A 459 11.19 -24.56 8.37
C VAL A 459 10.72 -23.31 7.62
N GLY A 460 11.65 -22.46 7.19
CA GLY A 460 11.36 -21.29 6.36
C GLY A 460 11.68 -21.57 4.88
N THR A 461 10.69 -21.37 4.00
CA THR A 461 10.86 -21.44 2.54
C THR A 461 10.62 -20.07 1.91
N VAL A 462 11.03 -19.86 0.65
CA VAL A 462 10.84 -18.55 -0.03
C VAL A 462 9.54 -18.46 -0.85
N SER A 463 8.91 -19.58 -1.18
CA SER A 463 7.67 -19.62 -1.99
C SER A 463 6.70 -20.71 -1.53
N ILE A 464 5.42 -20.54 -1.86
CA ILE A 464 4.34 -21.50 -1.55
C ILE A 464 4.62 -22.84 -2.23
N GLU A 465 5.08 -22.80 -3.49
CA GLU A 465 5.45 -24.00 -4.24
C GLU A 465 6.49 -24.84 -3.50
N LYS A 466 7.53 -24.20 -2.96
CA LYS A 466 8.58 -24.86 -2.19
C LYS A 466 8.06 -25.41 -0.86
N SER A 467 7.14 -24.70 -0.19
CA SER A 467 6.46 -25.21 1.01
C SER A 467 5.65 -26.48 0.73
N GLU A 468 4.88 -26.50 -0.36
CA GLU A 468 4.05 -27.64 -0.76
C GLU A 468 4.91 -28.82 -1.26
N LYS A 469 6.03 -28.54 -1.94
CA LYS A 469 7.05 -29.54 -2.31
C LYS A 469 7.61 -30.22 -1.06
N LEU A 470 8.05 -29.44 -0.06
CA LEU A 470 8.57 -29.99 1.19
C LEU A 470 7.51 -30.79 1.96
N SER A 471 6.28 -30.27 2.05
CA SER A 471 5.14 -30.96 2.65
C SER A 471 4.93 -32.35 2.04
N THR A 472 4.96 -32.44 0.70
CA THR A 472 4.85 -33.70 -0.03
C THR A 472 6.00 -34.66 0.27
N LEU A 473 7.23 -34.16 0.44
CA LEU A 473 8.39 -34.98 0.79
C LEU A 473 8.29 -35.56 2.20
N LEU A 474 7.86 -34.75 3.18
CA LEU A 474 7.62 -35.19 4.56
C LEU A 474 6.48 -36.22 4.63
N ASP A 475 5.39 -35.99 3.87
CA ASP A 475 4.26 -36.93 3.76
C ASP A 475 4.69 -38.32 3.30
N ARG A 476 5.62 -38.38 2.33
CA ARG A 476 6.18 -39.64 1.83
C ARG A 476 7.07 -40.35 2.84
N ARG A 477 7.66 -39.62 3.80
CA ARG A 477 8.53 -40.14 4.85
C ARG A 477 7.81 -40.46 6.16
N GLY A 478 6.49 -40.29 6.21
CA GLY A 478 5.64 -40.70 7.33
C GLY A 478 5.18 -39.56 8.23
N LEU A 479 5.77 -38.37 8.11
CA LEU A 479 5.34 -37.18 8.86
C LEU A 479 4.20 -36.49 8.10
N LYS A 480 2.96 -36.90 8.37
CA LYS A 480 1.79 -36.52 7.56
C LYS A 480 1.37 -35.07 7.76
N ARG A 481 0.78 -34.44 6.75
CA ARG A 481 0.20 -33.10 6.87
C ARG A 481 -0.97 -33.12 7.87
N GLY A 482 -0.90 -32.22 8.86
CA GLY A 482 -1.95 -32.03 9.86
C GLY A 482 -3.13 -31.22 9.36
N THR A 483 -4.29 -31.42 10.00
CA THR A 483 -5.47 -30.57 9.83
C THR A 483 -5.73 -29.79 11.13
N THR A 484 -5.78 -28.47 10.97
CA THR A 484 -6.52 -27.43 11.72
C THR A 484 -6.52 -27.33 13.24
N THR A 485 -6.10 -28.30 14.04
CA THR A 485 -6.05 -28.16 15.52
C THR A 485 -4.94 -29.03 16.09
N GLY A 486 -3.76 -28.44 16.31
CA GLY A 486 -2.62 -29.09 16.97
C GLY A 486 -2.19 -30.40 16.32
N GLY A 487 -1.17 -30.34 15.45
CA GLY A 487 -0.53 -31.54 14.91
C GLY A 487 -0.25 -32.52 16.05
N GLY A 488 -0.83 -33.72 15.96
CA GLY A 488 -0.33 -34.83 16.76
C GLY A 488 1.16 -34.98 16.48
N VAL A 489 1.89 -35.65 17.40
CA VAL A 489 3.35 -35.80 17.30
C VAL A 489 3.78 -36.18 15.88
N ASP A 490 3.07 -37.06 15.20
CA ASP A 490 3.42 -37.53 13.84
C ASP A 490 2.98 -36.62 12.67
N LYS A 491 2.74 -35.32 12.89
CA LYS A 491 2.23 -34.41 11.84
C LYS A 491 3.03 -33.11 11.66
N HIS A 492 3.03 -32.59 10.43
CA HIS A 492 3.56 -31.26 10.11
C HIS A 492 2.46 -30.26 9.68
N VAL A 493 2.70 -28.96 9.88
CA VAL A 493 1.78 -27.87 9.50
C VAL A 493 2.42 -26.97 8.45
N VAL A 494 1.63 -26.43 7.52
CA VAL A 494 2.09 -25.50 6.48
C VAL A 494 1.35 -24.18 6.60
N LEU A 495 2.10 -23.07 6.62
CA LEU A 495 1.60 -21.70 6.72
C LEU A 495 1.95 -20.95 5.43
N ASN A 496 0.92 -20.55 4.67
CA ASN A 496 1.08 -19.98 3.32
C ASN A 496 0.75 -18.47 3.27
N ALA A 497 0.73 -17.78 4.40
CA ALA A 497 0.38 -16.36 4.55
C ALA A 497 -1.03 -16.00 4.03
N LYS A 498 -1.98 -16.94 4.04
CA LYS A 498 -3.34 -16.75 3.50
C LYS A 498 -4.37 -16.43 4.59
N TYR A 499 -4.27 -17.07 5.74
CA TYR A 499 -5.25 -16.95 6.83
C TYR A 499 -4.55 -16.53 8.12
N HIS A 500 -4.21 -15.25 8.25
CA HIS A 500 -3.35 -14.75 9.32
C HIS A 500 -3.79 -15.13 10.74
N ALA A 501 -5.11 -15.08 11.03
CA ALA A 501 -5.63 -15.45 12.35
C ALA A 501 -5.41 -16.94 12.67
N GLN A 502 -5.74 -17.83 11.73
CA GLN A 502 -5.54 -19.28 11.90
C GLN A 502 -4.05 -19.63 11.94
N GLU A 503 -3.23 -18.98 11.10
CA GLU A 503 -1.79 -19.18 11.09
C GLU A 503 -1.14 -18.76 12.41
N ALA A 504 -1.59 -17.67 13.01
CA ALA A 504 -1.11 -17.23 14.33
C ALA A 504 -1.38 -18.31 15.41
N GLU A 505 -2.53 -18.98 15.37
CA GLU A 505 -2.83 -20.07 16.31
C GLU A 505 -1.84 -21.24 16.16
N PHE A 506 -1.50 -21.63 14.93
CA PHE A 506 -0.49 -22.67 14.71
C PHE A 506 0.90 -22.22 15.17
N VAL A 507 1.28 -20.98 14.88
CA VAL A 507 2.60 -20.43 15.24
C VAL A 507 2.75 -20.36 16.77
N ALA A 508 1.69 -19.98 17.48
CA ALA A 508 1.68 -19.93 18.94
C ALA A 508 1.93 -21.31 19.59
N GLN A 509 1.70 -22.40 18.85
CA GLN A 509 1.92 -23.78 19.31
C GLN A 509 3.14 -24.44 18.66
N ALA A 510 3.86 -23.75 17.76
CA ALA A 510 4.99 -24.32 17.01
C ALA A 510 6.22 -24.66 17.88
N GLY A 511 6.27 -24.15 19.12
CA GLY A 511 7.35 -24.43 20.08
C GLY A 511 7.10 -25.64 20.99
N ARG A 512 6.02 -26.39 20.75
CA ARG A 512 5.71 -27.61 21.52
C ARG A 512 6.57 -28.79 21.11
N LYS A 513 6.73 -29.75 22.01
CA LYS A 513 7.56 -30.95 21.78
C LYS A 513 7.13 -31.69 20.51
N GLY A 514 8.09 -31.97 19.64
CA GLY A 514 7.91 -32.69 18.37
C GLY A 514 7.21 -31.91 17.26
N ALA A 515 6.82 -30.65 17.47
CA ALA A 515 6.10 -29.88 16.46
C ALA A 515 6.98 -29.59 15.23
N VAL A 516 6.44 -29.80 14.02
CA VAL A 516 7.10 -29.42 12.76
C VAL A 516 6.22 -28.46 11.99
N THR A 517 6.71 -27.23 11.78
CA THR A 517 5.97 -26.15 11.12
C THR A 517 6.75 -25.65 9.91
N ILE A 518 6.11 -25.58 8.75
CA ILE A 518 6.64 -25.00 7.52
C ILE A 518 6.00 -23.63 7.33
N ALA A 519 6.80 -22.58 7.24
CA ALA A 519 6.36 -21.22 7.01
C ALA A 519 6.87 -20.72 5.65
N THR A 520 5.95 -20.33 4.76
CA THR A 520 6.30 -19.63 3.53
C THR A 520 6.70 -18.20 3.83
N ASN A 521 7.89 -17.80 3.37
CA ASN A 521 8.50 -16.50 3.55
C ASN A 521 8.51 -16.11 5.04
N MET A 522 7.65 -15.17 5.44
CA MET A 522 7.49 -14.75 6.83
C MET A 522 6.07 -15.02 7.39
N ALA A 523 5.40 -16.07 6.90
CA ALA A 523 4.11 -16.51 7.45
C ALA A 523 4.20 -16.69 8.98
N GLY A 524 3.13 -16.32 9.69
CA GLY A 524 3.16 -16.25 11.16
C GLY A 524 3.94 -15.06 11.74
N ARG A 525 4.13 -13.98 10.97
CA ARG A 525 4.69 -12.72 11.48
C ARG A 525 3.89 -12.15 12.64
N GLY A 526 4.59 -11.52 13.57
CA GLY A 526 4.02 -10.85 14.74
C GLY A 526 3.54 -11.79 15.83
N THR A 527 3.52 -13.11 15.62
CA THR A 527 3.17 -14.09 16.66
C THR A 527 4.44 -14.73 17.24
N ASP A 528 4.48 -14.79 18.57
CA ASP A 528 5.62 -15.32 19.30
C ASP A 528 5.55 -16.85 19.44
N ILE A 529 6.66 -17.52 19.13
CA ILE A 529 6.80 -18.98 19.31
C ILE A 529 7.37 -19.21 20.71
N LEU A 530 6.50 -19.59 21.65
CA LEU A 530 6.89 -19.93 23.01
C LEU A 530 7.26 -21.42 23.08
N LEU A 531 8.42 -21.73 23.67
CA LEU A 531 8.78 -23.13 23.94
C LEU A 531 7.78 -23.72 24.92
N GLY A 532 7.25 -24.90 24.62
CA GLY A 532 6.15 -25.54 25.38
C GLY A 532 4.75 -25.12 24.96
N GLY A 533 4.60 -24.15 24.06
CA GLY A 533 3.31 -23.67 23.55
C GLY A 533 2.70 -22.52 24.35
N ASN A 534 1.59 -21.97 23.84
CA ASN A 534 0.92 -20.83 24.47
C ASN A 534 -0.36 -21.27 25.21
N ALA A 535 -0.30 -21.22 26.54
CA ALA A 535 -1.39 -21.63 27.43
C ALA A 535 -2.66 -20.77 27.29
N GLU A 536 -2.51 -19.48 26.95
CA GLU A 536 -3.66 -18.57 26.79
C GLU A 536 -4.48 -18.94 25.55
N PHE A 537 -3.79 -19.23 24.44
CA PHE A 537 -4.45 -19.73 23.22
C PHE A 537 -5.16 -21.06 23.47
N MET A 538 -4.50 -21.99 24.18
CA MET A 538 -5.10 -23.28 24.53
C MET A 538 -6.34 -23.11 25.42
N ALA A 539 -6.28 -22.21 26.41
CA ALA A 539 -7.39 -21.96 27.31
C ALA A 539 -8.62 -21.38 26.58
N ARG A 540 -8.41 -20.42 25.68
CA ARG A 540 -9.47 -19.86 24.84
C ARG A 540 -10.10 -20.92 23.92
N GLN A 541 -9.26 -21.73 23.27
CA GLN A 541 -9.72 -22.82 22.40
C GLN A 541 -10.52 -23.88 23.17
N GLN A 542 -10.07 -24.23 24.38
CA GLN A 542 -10.79 -25.16 25.24
C GLN A 542 -12.12 -24.57 25.72
N ALA A 543 -12.16 -23.29 26.09
CA ALA A 543 -13.40 -22.63 26.51
C ALA A 543 -14.45 -22.59 25.38
N LEU A 544 -14.00 -22.43 24.13
CA LEU A 544 -14.86 -22.55 22.94
C LEU A 544 -15.31 -24.00 22.71
N ALA A 545 -14.41 -24.97 22.85
CA ALA A 545 -14.72 -26.38 22.65
C ALA A 545 -15.65 -26.98 23.72
N GLU A 546 -15.57 -26.48 24.96
CA GLU A 546 -16.47 -26.84 26.06
C GLU A 546 -17.78 -26.04 26.04
N GLU A 547 -17.99 -25.16 25.05
CA GLU A 547 -19.16 -24.27 24.93
C GLU A 547 -19.40 -23.37 26.16
N ILE A 548 -18.35 -23.10 26.94
CA ILE A 548 -18.38 -22.17 28.09
C ILE A 548 -18.26 -20.71 27.62
N ALA A 549 -17.60 -20.50 26.48
CA ALA A 549 -17.46 -19.20 25.86
C ALA A 549 -18.76 -18.76 25.19
N GLU A 550 -19.38 -17.71 25.74
CA GLU A 550 -20.61 -17.12 25.20
C GLU A 550 -20.27 -16.05 24.15
N ARG A 551 -20.80 -16.20 22.94
CA ARG A 551 -20.66 -15.18 21.87
C ARG A 551 -21.45 -13.93 22.22
N LEU A 552 -20.79 -12.77 22.15
CA LEU A 552 -21.43 -11.47 22.34
C LEU A 552 -22.05 -10.94 21.05
N PRO A 553 -23.22 -10.27 21.12
CA PRO A 553 -23.75 -9.49 20.02
C PRO A 553 -22.82 -8.34 19.62
N LYS A 554 -22.91 -7.91 18.36
CA LYS A 554 -22.21 -6.70 17.90
C LYS A 554 -22.68 -5.48 18.69
N GLY A 555 -21.75 -4.66 19.18
CA GLY A 555 -22.01 -3.47 20.00
C GLY A 555 -21.95 -3.71 21.51
N GLU A 556 -21.87 -4.96 21.97
CA GLU A 556 -21.69 -5.32 23.39
C GLU A 556 -20.23 -5.72 23.72
N GLU A 557 -19.28 -5.39 22.85
CA GLU A 557 -17.89 -5.75 23.02
C GLU A 557 -17.29 -5.07 24.27
N ARG A 558 -16.64 -5.87 25.11
CA ARG A 558 -15.81 -5.37 26.22
C ARG A 558 -14.37 -5.81 26.01
N PHE A 559 -13.46 -4.86 26.13
CA PHE A 559 -12.03 -5.07 25.91
C PHE A 559 -11.24 -5.25 27.20
N VAL A 560 -11.76 -4.74 28.32
CA VAL A 560 -11.14 -4.84 29.64
C VAL A 560 -11.91 -5.85 30.46
N GLU A 561 -11.17 -6.73 31.14
CA GLU A 561 -11.72 -7.76 32.03
C GLU A 561 -12.40 -7.10 33.22
N ASP A 562 -13.53 -7.68 33.66
CA ASP A 562 -14.21 -7.24 34.88
C ASP A 562 -14.09 -8.30 35.99
N GLU A 563 -14.79 -8.09 37.10
CA GLU A 563 -14.75 -9.01 38.24
C GLU A 563 -15.35 -10.38 37.90
N GLN A 564 -16.22 -10.46 36.89
CA GLN A 564 -17.03 -11.64 36.60
C GLN A 564 -16.57 -12.40 35.35
N TYR A 565 -16.11 -11.69 34.31
CA TYR A 565 -15.87 -12.27 32.99
C TYR A 565 -14.50 -11.89 32.40
N VAL A 566 -13.95 -12.84 31.65
CA VAL A 566 -12.83 -12.63 30.72
C VAL A 566 -13.39 -12.49 29.32
N TYR A 567 -12.94 -11.46 28.61
CA TYR A 567 -13.37 -11.16 27.25
C TYR A 567 -12.23 -11.37 26.26
N PHE A 568 -12.52 -12.00 25.12
CA PHE A 568 -11.56 -12.15 24.04
C PHE A 568 -12.25 -12.21 22.67
N PHE A 569 -11.53 -11.76 21.64
CA PHE A 569 -11.92 -11.93 20.26
C PHE A 569 -11.36 -13.25 19.70
N HIS A 570 -12.17 -13.96 18.93
CA HIS A 570 -11.73 -15.15 18.20
C HIS A 570 -12.39 -15.19 16.81
N LEU A 571 -11.54 -15.24 15.78
CA LEU A 571 -11.89 -15.23 14.34
C LEU A 571 -12.75 -14.03 13.90
N ASP A 572 -14.05 -14.05 14.17
CA ASP A 572 -15.06 -13.09 13.70
C ASP A 572 -15.96 -12.53 14.82
N ALA A 573 -15.77 -12.96 16.07
CA ALA A 573 -16.66 -12.58 17.17
C ALA A 573 -15.95 -12.38 18.51
N PHE A 574 -16.56 -11.55 19.35
CA PHE A 574 -16.21 -11.42 20.76
C PHE A 574 -16.91 -12.50 21.58
N TYR A 575 -16.18 -13.03 22.55
CA TYR A 575 -16.67 -14.01 23.51
C TYR A 575 -16.43 -13.52 24.93
N ARG A 576 -17.30 -13.96 25.84
CA ARG A 576 -17.09 -13.85 27.29
C ARG A 576 -17.04 -15.24 27.92
N VAL A 577 -16.19 -15.40 28.92
CA VAL A 577 -16.06 -16.62 29.72
C VAL A 577 -16.07 -16.23 31.19
N PRO A 578 -16.83 -16.92 32.07
CA PRO A 578 -16.73 -16.69 33.52
C PRO A 578 -15.29 -16.80 34.00
N LYS A 579 -14.83 -15.81 34.77
CA LYS A 579 -13.42 -15.68 35.15
C LYS A 579 -12.89 -16.90 35.91
N ALA A 580 -13.70 -17.48 36.79
CA ALA A 580 -13.36 -18.69 37.54
C ALA A 580 -13.10 -19.89 36.62
N ASP A 581 -13.92 -20.08 35.59
CA ASP A 581 -13.75 -21.16 34.63
C ASP A 581 -12.53 -20.93 33.74
N TYR A 582 -12.35 -19.70 33.25
CA TYR A 582 -11.18 -19.34 32.46
C TYR A 582 -9.88 -19.57 33.24
N GLN A 583 -9.81 -19.13 34.50
CA GLN A 583 -8.64 -19.32 35.37
C GLN A 583 -8.34 -20.81 35.60
N ARG A 584 -9.37 -21.62 35.89
CA ARG A 584 -9.22 -23.08 36.05
C ARG A 584 -8.62 -23.73 34.80
N ILE A 585 -9.14 -23.39 33.62
CA ILE A 585 -8.66 -23.92 32.33
C ILE A 585 -7.23 -23.42 32.05
N PHE A 586 -6.98 -22.13 32.25
CA PHE A 586 -5.66 -21.52 32.04
C PHE A 586 -4.59 -22.14 32.93
N GLU A 587 -4.85 -22.33 34.22
CA GLU A 587 -3.90 -22.95 35.17
C GLU A 587 -3.58 -24.42 34.83
N HIS A 588 -4.55 -25.14 34.24
CA HIS A 588 -4.31 -26.49 33.73
C HIS A 588 -3.31 -26.45 32.56
N PHE A 589 -3.57 -25.65 31.53
CA PHE A 589 -2.66 -25.56 30.38
C PHE A 589 -1.33 -24.91 30.74
N LYS A 590 -1.29 -23.95 31.66
CA LYS A 590 -0.05 -23.31 32.11
C LYS A 590 0.92 -24.34 32.70
N ARG A 591 0.42 -25.25 33.55
CA ARG A 591 1.23 -26.35 34.09
C ARG A 591 1.75 -27.29 33.00
N LEU A 592 0.92 -27.59 31.99
CA LEU A 592 1.33 -28.41 30.85
C LEU A 592 2.41 -27.73 30.02
N THR A 593 2.20 -26.47 29.63
CA THR A 593 3.14 -25.71 28.80
C THR A 593 4.45 -25.46 29.53
N ASP A 594 4.42 -25.24 30.85
CA ASP A 594 5.64 -25.05 31.65
C ASP A 594 6.47 -26.33 31.75
N ALA A 595 5.81 -27.49 31.89
CA ALA A 595 6.51 -28.78 31.85
C ALA A 595 7.09 -29.09 30.45
N GLU A 596 6.31 -28.88 29.39
CA GLU A 596 6.80 -29.05 28.01
C GLU A 596 7.92 -28.05 27.67
N HIS A 597 7.87 -26.83 28.23
CA HIS A 597 8.93 -25.83 28.08
C HIS A 597 10.27 -26.38 28.58
N ASP A 598 10.32 -26.90 29.80
CA ASP A 598 11.54 -27.46 30.39
C ASP A 598 12.09 -28.63 29.57
N GLU A 599 11.20 -29.50 29.05
CA GLU A 599 11.59 -30.59 28.15
C GLU A 599 12.20 -30.07 26.84
N VAL A 600 11.56 -29.09 26.20
CA VAL A 600 12.05 -28.50 24.94
C VAL A 600 13.36 -27.74 25.14
N VAL A 601 13.52 -27.04 26.27
CA VAL A 601 14.79 -26.40 26.65
C VAL A 601 15.91 -27.44 26.79
N ALA A 602 15.62 -28.58 27.44
CA ALA A 602 16.58 -29.68 27.57
C ALA A 602 16.97 -30.31 26.22
N LEU A 603 16.07 -30.28 25.23
CA LEU A 603 16.31 -30.72 23.85
C LEU A 603 17.04 -29.68 22.98
N GLY A 604 17.48 -28.55 23.55
CA GLY A 604 18.20 -27.49 22.83
C GLY A 604 17.29 -26.44 22.19
N GLY A 605 16.02 -26.37 22.59
CA GLY A 605 15.06 -25.35 22.17
C GLY A 605 14.58 -25.48 20.72
N LEU A 606 14.04 -24.41 20.15
CA LEU A 606 13.55 -24.40 18.77
C LEU A 606 14.69 -24.52 17.75
N HIS A 607 14.55 -25.40 16.77
CA HIS A 607 15.45 -25.53 15.62
C HIS A 607 14.88 -24.85 14.38
N ILE A 608 15.64 -23.95 13.77
CA ILE A 608 15.27 -23.25 12.53
C ILE A 608 15.98 -23.89 11.35
N VAL A 609 15.23 -24.30 10.34
CA VAL A 609 15.75 -24.80 9.07
C VAL A 609 15.34 -23.84 7.96
N ALA A 610 16.29 -23.14 7.37
CA ALA A 610 16.01 -22.30 6.21
C ALA A 610 16.35 -23.07 4.94
N THR A 611 15.42 -23.15 4.00
CA THR A 611 15.63 -23.97 2.79
C THR A 611 16.42 -23.24 1.71
N GLU A 612 16.52 -21.91 1.81
CA GLU A 612 17.23 -20.98 0.90
C GLU A 612 17.61 -19.68 1.64
N ARG A 613 18.38 -18.82 0.95
CA ARG A 613 18.66 -17.44 1.34
C ARG A 613 17.63 -16.50 0.73
N HIS A 614 17.15 -15.52 1.49
CA HIS A 614 16.29 -14.45 0.96
C HIS A 614 17.12 -13.41 0.20
N GLU A 615 16.41 -12.50 -0.48
CA GLU A 615 17.00 -11.35 -1.19
C GLU A 615 17.83 -10.43 -0.27
N ALA A 616 17.48 -10.39 1.03
CA ALA A 616 18.17 -9.56 2.01
C ALA A 616 18.58 -10.34 3.26
N ARG A 617 19.78 -10.07 3.78
CA ARG A 617 20.35 -10.73 4.96
C ARG A 617 19.51 -10.49 6.21
N ARG A 618 18.85 -9.34 6.31
CA ARG A 618 17.95 -9.04 7.44
C ARG A 618 16.75 -9.97 7.52
N ILE A 619 16.16 -10.37 6.39
CA ILE A 619 15.02 -11.31 6.36
C ILE A 619 15.47 -12.69 6.86
N ASP A 620 16.65 -13.15 6.44
CA ASP A 620 17.28 -14.36 6.98
C ASP A 620 17.45 -14.27 8.51
N ASN A 621 17.90 -13.12 9.02
CA ASN A 621 18.09 -12.89 10.44
C ASN A 621 16.78 -12.84 11.22
N GLN A 622 15.68 -12.37 10.61
CA GLN A 622 14.35 -12.43 11.22
C GLN A 622 13.88 -13.88 11.39
N LEU A 623 14.14 -14.74 10.40
CA LEU A 623 13.87 -16.18 10.49
C LEU A 623 14.70 -16.83 11.60
N ARG A 624 16.02 -16.56 11.67
CA ARG A 624 16.87 -17.00 12.79
C ARG A 624 16.34 -16.51 14.14
N GLY A 625 15.87 -15.26 14.18
CA GLY A 625 15.28 -14.58 15.34
C GLY A 625 14.00 -15.21 15.89
N ARG A 626 13.41 -16.19 15.19
CA ARG A 626 12.31 -17.00 15.74
C ARG A 626 12.75 -17.94 16.86
N ALA A 627 14.03 -18.32 16.92
CA ALA A 627 14.60 -19.15 17.98
C ALA A 627 15.50 -18.36 18.96
N GLY A 628 15.64 -18.90 20.18
CA GLY A 628 16.54 -18.39 21.22
C GLY A 628 16.08 -17.10 21.88
N ARG A 629 14.77 -16.94 22.09
CA ARG A 629 14.16 -15.72 22.64
C ARG A 629 14.27 -15.68 24.16
N GLN A 630 14.39 -14.49 24.76
CA GLN A 630 14.52 -14.32 26.22
C GLN A 630 15.58 -15.24 26.88
N GLY A 631 16.68 -15.51 26.16
CA GLY A 631 17.79 -16.33 26.63
C GLY A 631 17.56 -17.85 26.53
N ASP A 632 16.46 -18.29 25.93
CA ASP A 632 16.21 -19.70 25.63
C ASP A 632 17.30 -20.27 24.71
N PRO A 633 17.59 -21.59 24.80
CA PRO A 633 18.40 -22.24 23.80
C PRO A 633 17.67 -22.28 22.46
N GLY A 634 18.42 -22.48 21.39
CA GLY A 634 17.88 -22.64 20.05
C GLY A 634 19.00 -22.87 19.05
N ALA A 635 18.65 -23.30 17.85
CA ALA A 635 19.62 -23.38 16.77
C ALA A 635 19.01 -22.94 15.44
N SER A 636 19.86 -22.57 14.49
CA SER A 636 19.45 -22.29 13.12
C SER A 636 20.47 -22.83 12.12
N ARG A 637 20.01 -23.31 10.96
CA ARG A 637 20.83 -23.74 9.83
C ARG A 637 20.20 -23.35 8.51
N PHE A 638 21.02 -22.96 7.53
CA PHE A 638 20.58 -22.66 6.17
C PHE A 638 21.08 -23.75 5.22
N TYR A 639 20.20 -24.18 4.33
CA TYR A 639 20.47 -25.12 3.25
C TYR A 639 20.41 -24.36 1.93
N LEU A 640 21.38 -24.59 1.06
CA LEU A 640 21.49 -23.90 -0.21
C LEU A 640 21.84 -24.85 -1.33
N SER A 641 21.46 -24.50 -2.55
CA SER A 641 21.86 -25.16 -3.78
C SER A 641 22.41 -24.16 -4.78
N LEU A 642 23.32 -24.62 -5.65
CA LEU A 642 23.75 -23.84 -6.81
C LEU A 642 22.61 -23.59 -7.81
N GLU A 643 21.53 -24.38 -7.74
CA GLU A 643 20.34 -24.27 -8.57
C GLU A 643 19.28 -23.32 -7.98
N ASP A 644 19.50 -22.78 -6.77
CA ASP A 644 18.57 -21.85 -6.13
C ASP A 644 18.49 -20.51 -6.88
N ASP A 645 17.36 -19.81 -6.76
CA ASP A 645 17.07 -18.59 -7.52
C ASP A 645 18.15 -17.51 -7.35
N LEU A 646 18.59 -17.26 -6.12
CA LEU A 646 19.65 -16.29 -5.82
C LEU A 646 20.97 -16.65 -6.53
N MET A 647 21.31 -17.94 -6.58
CA MET A 647 22.55 -18.43 -7.20
C MET A 647 22.47 -18.43 -8.73
N ARG A 648 21.28 -18.73 -9.27
CA ARG A 648 21.03 -18.68 -10.72
C ARG A 648 21.11 -17.26 -11.27
N ILE A 649 20.61 -16.26 -10.54
CA ILE A 649 20.58 -14.87 -11.03
C ILE A 649 21.98 -14.22 -10.93
N PHE A 650 22.78 -14.56 -9.92
CA PHE A 650 24.03 -13.81 -9.62
C PHE A 650 25.32 -14.64 -9.60
N GLY A 651 25.27 -15.97 -9.70
CA GLY A 651 26.42 -16.84 -9.40
C GLY A 651 26.75 -17.98 -10.38
N SER A 652 25.89 -18.33 -11.34
CA SER A 652 25.97 -19.66 -11.98
C SER A 652 27.21 -19.88 -12.86
N ASP A 653 27.57 -18.96 -13.75
CA ASP A 653 28.44 -19.34 -14.87
C ASP A 653 29.92 -19.50 -14.48
N ARG A 654 30.39 -18.72 -13.50
CA ARG A 654 31.76 -18.83 -12.98
C ARG A 654 31.91 -19.84 -11.85
N ILE A 655 30.91 -19.97 -10.98
CA ILE A 655 31.00 -20.80 -9.78
C ILE A 655 30.75 -22.27 -10.12
N SER A 656 29.74 -22.57 -10.95
CA SER A 656 29.45 -23.94 -11.38
C SER A 656 30.63 -24.57 -12.14
N GLY A 657 31.25 -23.82 -13.05
CA GLY A 657 32.42 -24.27 -13.82
C GLY A 657 33.70 -24.47 -13.00
N LEU A 658 33.89 -23.69 -11.93
CA LEU A 658 35.00 -23.88 -10.99
C LEU A 658 34.77 -25.10 -10.07
N MET A 659 33.52 -25.29 -9.63
CA MET A 659 33.13 -26.39 -8.73
C MET A 659 33.16 -27.76 -9.42
N GLN A 660 32.78 -27.84 -10.70
CA GLN A 660 32.94 -29.07 -11.50
C GLN A 660 34.41 -29.50 -11.61
N ARG A 661 35.37 -28.54 -11.65
CA ARG A 661 36.81 -28.83 -11.71
C ARG A 661 37.41 -29.25 -10.37
N LEU A 662 36.73 -28.98 -9.26
CA LEU A 662 37.18 -29.32 -7.90
C LEU A 662 36.86 -30.77 -7.50
N GLY A 663 36.21 -31.56 -8.37
CA GLY A 663 35.99 -32.99 -8.14
C GLY A 663 35.01 -33.29 -7.00
N MET A 664 33.85 -32.62 -7.00
CA MET A 664 32.82 -32.83 -5.97
C MET A 664 32.17 -34.21 -6.06
N GLU A 665 32.08 -34.89 -4.91
CA GLU A 665 31.32 -36.14 -4.76
C GLU A 665 29.83 -35.83 -4.52
N GLU A 666 28.95 -36.68 -5.04
CA GLU A 666 27.49 -36.56 -4.82
C GLU A 666 27.15 -36.75 -3.34
N ASN A 667 26.23 -35.94 -2.82
CA ASN A 667 25.76 -35.93 -1.41
C ASN A 667 26.73 -35.38 -0.35
N VAL A 668 27.87 -34.78 -0.71
CA VAL A 668 28.77 -34.13 0.27
C VAL A 668 28.49 -32.62 0.32
N PRO A 669 28.14 -32.05 1.49
CA PRO A 669 27.92 -30.62 1.62
C PRO A 669 29.23 -29.84 1.46
N ILE A 670 29.17 -28.68 0.80
CA ILE A 670 30.30 -27.77 0.67
C ILE A 670 30.33 -26.84 1.88
N GLU A 671 31.27 -27.06 2.78
CA GLU A 671 31.63 -26.13 3.84
C GLU A 671 32.91 -25.38 3.47
N HIS A 672 32.80 -24.45 2.51
CA HIS A 672 33.97 -23.69 2.05
C HIS A 672 33.72 -22.18 2.11
N GLY A 673 34.57 -21.46 2.85
CA GLY A 673 34.38 -20.02 3.10
C GLY A 673 34.38 -19.13 1.85
N MET A 674 34.93 -19.60 0.71
CA MET A 674 34.81 -18.90 -0.58
C MET A 674 33.36 -18.87 -1.09
N VAL A 675 32.61 -19.96 -0.89
CA VAL A 675 31.22 -20.10 -1.34
C VAL A 675 30.31 -19.22 -0.48
N THR A 676 30.49 -19.25 0.83
CA THR A 676 29.79 -18.35 1.77
C THR A 676 29.99 -16.88 1.39
N LYS A 677 31.23 -16.46 1.09
CA LYS A 677 31.52 -15.09 0.63
C LYS A 677 30.88 -14.76 -0.72
N ALA A 678 30.75 -15.73 -1.62
CA ALA A 678 30.08 -15.52 -2.91
C ALA A 678 28.57 -15.31 -2.72
N ILE A 679 27.94 -16.10 -1.85
CA ILE A 679 26.52 -15.95 -1.47
C ILE A 679 26.28 -14.57 -0.82
N GLU A 680 27.12 -14.17 0.14
CA GLU A 680 27.01 -12.85 0.77
C GLU A 680 27.14 -11.70 -0.25
N ARG A 681 28.01 -11.85 -1.25
CA ARG A 681 28.13 -10.85 -2.34
C ARG A 681 26.90 -10.81 -3.23
N ALA A 682 26.31 -11.97 -3.55
CA ALA A 682 25.08 -12.04 -4.33
C ALA A 682 23.91 -11.35 -3.61
N GLN A 683 23.71 -11.63 -2.31
CA GLN A 683 22.69 -10.95 -1.49
C GLN A 683 22.93 -9.43 -1.47
N LYS A 684 24.16 -8.98 -1.24
CA LYS A 684 24.48 -7.55 -1.21
C LYS A 684 24.23 -6.85 -2.56
N GLN A 685 24.43 -7.57 -3.67
CA GLN A 685 24.14 -7.04 -5.01
C GLN A 685 22.62 -6.87 -5.22
N VAL A 686 21.81 -7.83 -4.78
CA VAL A 686 20.34 -7.74 -4.79
C VAL A 686 19.86 -6.58 -3.92
N GLU A 687 20.36 -6.47 -2.69
CA GLU A 687 20.04 -5.36 -1.77
C GLU A 687 20.37 -4.01 -2.40
N SER A 688 21.54 -3.87 -3.03
CA SER A 688 21.94 -2.64 -3.73
C SER A 688 21.05 -2.32 -4.94
N GLN A 689 20.60 -3.34 -5.68
CA GLN A 689 19.67 -3.15 -6.79
C GLN A 689 18.31 -2.67 -6.28
N ASN A 690 17.77 -3.33 -5.25
CA ASN A 690 16.51 -2.96 -4.61
C ASN A 690 16.58 -1.53 -4.04
N PHE A 691 17.69 -1.16 -3.40
CA PHE A 691 17.95 0.21 -2.95
C PHE A 691 17.92 1.21 -4.10
N SER A 692 18.56 0.91 -5.23
CA SER A 692 18.56 1.80 -6.41
C SER A 692 17.16 2.00 -6.98
N VAL A 693 16.34 0.94 -7.05
CA VAL A 693 14.95 1.01 -7.51
C VAL A 693 14.13 1.93 -6.61
N ARG A 694 14.22 1.76 -5.28
CA ARG A 694 13.51 2.63 -4.32
C ARG A 694 13.98 4.06 -4.38
N LYS A 695 15.29 4.27 -4.49
CA LYS A 695 15.88 5.60 -4.59
C LYS A 695 15.35 6.33 -5.83
N HIS A 696 15.37 5.68 -6.99
CA HIS A 696 14.81 6.27 -8.21
C HIS A 696 13.33 6.57 -8.06
N LEU A 697 12.53 5.62 -7.57
CA LEU A 697 11.10 5.83 -7.35
C LEU A 697 10.82 7.05 -6.45
N LEU A 698 11.59 7.22 -5.36
CA LEU A 698 11.50 8.38 -4.48
C LEU A 698 11.92 9.68 -5.19
N GLU A 699 12.99 9.66 -5.98
CA GLU A 699 13.47 10.85 -6.69
C GLU A 699 12.43 11.42 -7.67
N TYR A 700 11.71 10.56 -8.38
CA TYR A 700 10.61 10.98 -9.26
C TYR A 700 9.38 11.44 -8.44
N ASP A 701 9.02 10.72 -7.37
CA ASP A 701 7.88 11.15 -6.53
C ASP A 701 8.20 12.42 -5.72
N ASP A 702 9.45 12.76 -5.42
CA ASP A 702 9.80 14.01 -4.74
C ASP A 702 9.47 15.24 -5.61
N VAL A 703 9.56 15.11 -6.93
CA VAL A 703 9.12 16.16 -7.88
C VAL A 703 7.60 16.28 -7.80
N MET A 704 6.90 15.15 -7.90
CA MET A 704 5.45 15.07 -7.80
C MET A 704 4.91 15.54 -6.45
N ASN A 705 5.63 15.27 -5.37
CA ASN A 705 5.20 15.60 -4.01
C ASN A 705 5.10 17.10 -3.82
N LYS A 706 6.03 17.89 -4.37
CA LYS A 706 5.97 19.35 -4.31
C LYS A 706 4.74 19.91 -5.03
N GLN A 707 4.43 19.37 -6.20
CA GLN A 707 3.24 19.76 -6.98
C GLN A 707 1.96 19.35 -6.25
N ARG A 708 1.92 18.12 -5.76
CA ARG A 708 0.81 17.56 -4.96
C ARG A 708 0.55 18.36 -3.69
N GLU A 709 1.59 18.77 -2.96
CA GLU A 709 1.45 19.61 -1.77
C GLU A 709 0.84 20.97 -2.10
N ASN A 710 1.23 21.59 -3.22
CA ASN A 710 0.63 22.84 -3.67
C ASN A 710 -0.86 22.68 -4.00
N ILE A 711 -1.22 21.66 -4.79
CA ILE A 711 -2.61 21.40 -5.19
C ILE A 711 -3.49 20.98 -4.02
N TYR A 712 -3.00 20.10 -3.14
CA TYR A 712 -3.76 19.68 -1.96
C TYR A 712 -3.93 20.81 -0.96
N ALA A 713 -2.96 21.72 -0.83
CA ALA A 713 -3.11 22.93 -0.04
C ALA A 713 -4.19 23.85 -0.61
N LEU A 714 -4.15 24.15 -1.92
CA LEU A 714 -5.17 24.96 -2.60
C LEU A 714 -6.56 24.34 -2.45
N ARG A 715 -6.69 23.04 -2.72
CA ARG A 715 -7.96 22.31 -2.55
C ARG A 715 -8.51 22.45 -1.13
N ARG A 716 -7.66 22.26 -0.13
CA ARG A 716 -8.03 22.40 1.28
C ARG A 716 -8.45 23.84 1.62
N GLN A 717 -7.74 24.84 1.11
CA GLN A 717 -8.07 26.25 1.31
C GLN A 717 -9.43 26.61 0.71
N ILE A 718 -9.76 26.13 -0.49
CA ILE A 718 -11.08 26.29 -1.12
C ILE A 718 -12.16 25.61 -0.24
N LEU A 719 -11.88 24.43 0.29
CA LEU A 719 -12.76 23.70 1.20
C LEU A 719 -12.95 24.40 2.56
N GLU A 720 -11.93 25.10 3.07
CA GLU A 720 -12.00 25.91 4.29
C GLU A 720 -12.72 27.25 4.03
N GLY A 721 -12.80 27.69 2.77
CA GLY A 721 -13.31 29.01 2.40
C GLY A 721 -12.34 30.16 2.74
N GLN A 722 -11.06 29.83 2.95
CA GLN A 722 -9.99 30.75 3.32
C GLN A 722 -8.77 30.47 2.43
N ILE A 723 -8.65 31.22 1.34
CA ILE A 723 -7.58 31.07 0.35
C ILE A 723 -6.42 31.97 0.75
N ARG A 724 -5.21 31.41 0.81
CA ARG A 724 -4.04 32.14 1.30
C ARG A 724 -3.09 32.44 0.16
N LEU A 725 -2.83 33.72 -0.07
CA LEU A 725 -1.85 34.20 -1.04
C LEU A 725 -0.67 34.83 -0.31
N GLN A 726 0.50 34.75 -0.94
CA GLN A 726 1.68 35.51 -0.52
C GLN A 726 1.84 36.68 -1.47
N ASP A 727 1.94 37.90 -0.92
CA ASP A 727 2.25 39.09 -1.70
C ASP A 727 3.74 39.11 -2.13
N GLU A 728 4.11 40.11 -2.93
CA GLU A 728 5.50 40.32 -3.41
C GLU A 728 6.51 40.56 -2.27
N GLU A 729 6.02 40.98 -1.08
CA GLU A 729 6.81 41.23 0.12
C GLU A 729 6.91 39.99 1.03
N GLY A 730 6.21 38.90 0.68
CA GLY A 730 6.15 37.64 1.42
C GLY A 730 5.17 37.66 2.60
N GLN A 731 4.29 38.65 2.71
CA GLN A 731 3.21 38.67 3.69
C GLN A 731 2.04 37.81 3.22
N GLU A 732 1.41 37.10 4.16
CA GLU A 732 0.32 36.17 3.87
C GLU A 732 -1.04 36.86 4.03
N GLU A 733 -1.79 36.97 2.92
CA GLU A 733 -3.14 37.51 2.90
C GLU A 733 -4.17 36.38 2.84
N VAL A 734 -5.21 36.46 3.68
CA VAL A 734 -6.31 35.49 3.70
C VAL A 734 -7.53 36.08 3.00
N LEU A 735 -7.84 35.51 1.84
CA LEU A 735 -8.92 35.93 0.96
C LEU A 735 -10.10 34.96 1.04
N ASP A 736 -11.31 35.50 0.88
CA ASP A 736 -12.48 34.66 0.59
C ASP A 736 -12.50 34.29 -0.91
N SER A 737 -13.44 33.43 -1.31
CA SER A 737 -13.53 32.97 -2.70
C SER A 737 -13.81 34.12 -3.70
N ARG A 738 -14.49 35.20 -3.28
CA ARG A 738 -14.75 36.35 -4.15
C ARG A 738 -13.49 37.18 -4.32
N ALA A 739 -12.82 37.53 -3.25
CA ALA A 739 -11.59 38.32 -3.31
C ALA A 739 -10.52 37.57 -4.12
N TYR A 740 -10.36 36.26 -3.88
CA TYR A 740 -9.45 35.42 -4.67
C TYR A 740 -9.82 35.42 -6.17
N LEU A 741 -11.11 35.27 -6.50
CA LEU A 741 -11.57 35.31 -7.88
C LEU A 741 -11.32 36.66 -8.54
N MET A 742 -11.47 37.76 -7.80
CA MET A 742 -11.17 39.11 -8.30
C MET A 742 -9.68 39.26 -8.58
N THR A 743 -8.81 38.81 -7.67
CA THR A 743 -7.36 38.83 -7.90
C THR A 743 -6.98 38.06 -9.17
N LEU A 744 -7.48 36.83 -9.35
CA LEU A 744 -7.22 36.04 -10.57
C LEU A 744 -7.71 36.75 -11.84
N ALA A 745 -8.88 37.39 -11.77
CA ALA A 745 -9.46 38.07 -12.92
C ALA A 745 -8.70 39.34 -13.30
N GLU A 746 -8.20 40.09 -12.32
CA GLU A 746 -7.37 41.27 -12.52
C GLU A 746 -6.04 40.88 -13.16
N GLU A 747 -5.35 39.85 -12.62
CA GLU A 747 -4.10 39.33 -13.18
C GLU A 747 -4.25 38.83 -14.63
N ILE A 748 -5.35 38.12 -14.94
CA ILE A 748 -5.64 37.67 -16.31
C ILE A 748 -5.95 38.86 -17.21
N LEU A 749 -6.69 39.86 -16.73
CA LEU A 749 -6.96 41.06 -17.52
C LEU A 749 -5.66 41.83 -17.82
N ASP A 750 -4.79 42.01 -16.83
CA ASP A 750 -3.47 42.61 -16.99
C ASP A 750 -2.65 41.88 -18.06
N SER A 751 -2.61 40.55 -18.00
CA SER A 751 -1.91 39.72 -18.99
C SER A 751 -2.47 39.89 -20.41
N ILE A 752 -3.80 39.93 -20.54
CA ILE A 752 -4.49 40.15 -21.82
C ILE A 752 -4.19 41.56 -22.35
N VAL A 753 -4.26 42.59 -21.52
CA VAL A 753 -3.95 43.98 -21.91
C VAL A 753 -2.50 44.11 -22.32
N GLU A 754 -1.54 43.59 -21.56
CA GLU A 754 -0.12 43.66 -21.91
C GLU A 754 0.22 42.88 -23.20
N THR A 755 -0.55 41.84 -23.52
CA THR A 755 -0.37 41.06 -24.76
C THR A 755 -0.84 41.82 -26.01
N TYR A 756 -2.00 42.48 -25.95
CA TYR A 756 -2.64 43.09 -27.12
C TYR A 756 -2.54 44.63 -27.19
N ALA A 757 -2.27 45.28 -26.07
CA ALA A 757 -2.03 46.71 -25.94
C ALA A 757 -0.86 46.98 -24.95
N PRO A 758 0.38 46.55 -25.28
CA PRO A 758 1.51 46.62 -24.37
C PRO A 758 1.85 48.06 -23.99
N ARG A 759 2.16 48.31 -22.71
CA ARG A 759 2.44 49.66 -22.19
C ARG A 759 3.62 50.35 -22.89
N GLN A 760 4.58 49.57 -23.39
CA GLN A 760 5.80 50.07 -24.02
C GLN A 760 5.72 50.15 -25.56
N ALA A 761 4.63 49.68 -26.16
CA ALA A 761 4.44 49.65 -27.61
C ALA A 761 3.68 50.89 -28.10
N ASP A 762 3.98 51.34 -29.32
CA ASP A 762 3.25 52.41 -29.98
C ASP A 762 1.81 51.96 -30.31
N PHE A 763 0.87 52.91 -30.31
CA PHE A 763 -0.56 52.66 -30.57
C PHE A 763 -0.84 51.90 -31.88
N GLU A 764 -0.01 52.08 -32.90
CA GLU A 764 -0.13 51.37 -34.20
C GLU A 764 0.14 49.87 -34.10
N GLN A 765 0.79 49.40 -33.03
CA GLN A 765 1.11 47.99 -32.79
C GLN A 765 0.03 47.29 -31.94
N TRP A 766 -0.95 48.02 -31.44
CA TRP A 766 -2.02 47.47 -30.61
C TRP A 766 -3.06 46.75 -31.48
N ASP A 767 -3.49 45.57 -31.03
CA ASP A 767 -4.60 44.82 -31.64
C ASP A 767 -5.83 44.91 -30.73
N LEU A 768 -6.48 46.07 -30.76
CA LEU A 768 -7.66 46.37 -29.95
C LEU A 768 -8.87 45.46 -30.29
N ASP A 769 -8.93 44.95 -31.51
CA ASP A 769 -9.97 44.00 -31.92
C ASP A 769 -9.72 42.61 -31.31
N ALA A 770 -8.46 42.14 -31.30
CA ALA A 770 -8.10 40.92 -30.59
C ALA A 770 -8.28 41.05 -29.08
N LEU A 771 -7.91 42.19 -28.49
CA LEU A 771 -8.16 42.49 -27.08
C LEU A 771 -9.64 42.33 -26.73
N LYS A 772 -10.53 42.97 -27.49
CA LYS A 772 -11.99 42.89 -27.29
C LYS A 772 -12.51 41.47 -27.42
N ARG A 773 -12.03 40.71 -28.41
CA ARG A 773 -12.41 39.30 -28.63
C ARG A 773 -11.98 38.43 -27.46
N GLU A 774 -10.76 38.61 -26.98
CA GLU A 774 -10.17 37.78 -25.93
C GLU A 774 -10.81 38.04 -24.57
N VAL A 775 -11.03 39.31 -24.22
CA VAL A 775 -11.78 39.68 -23.01
C VAL A 775 -13.20 39.10 -23.04
N ASN A 776 -13.89 39.14 -24.19
CA ASN A 776 -15.20 38.51 -24.31
C ASN A 776 -15.11 36.98 -24.20
N ARG A 777 -14.09 36.34 -24.80
CA ARG A 777 -13.87 34.89 -24.69
C ARG A 777 -13.72 34.45 -23.24
N VAL A 778 -12.92 35.16 -22.46
CA VAL A 778 -12.64 34.81 -21.06
C VAL A 778 -13.81 35.18 -20.15
N PHE A 779 -14.29 36.43 -20.19
CA PHE A 779 -15.22 36.95 -19.20
C PHE A 779 -16.70 36.98 -19.65
N GLY A 780 -16.98 36.73 -20.92
CA GLY A 780 -18.36 36.71 -21.45
C GLY A 780 -19.06 38.07 -21.43
N ILE A 781 -18.30 39.17 -21.38
CA ILE A 781 -18.83 40.54 -21.39
C ILE A 781 -18.88 41.13 -22.80
N ASP A 782 -19.94 41.89 -23.08
CA ASP A 782 -20.05 42.60 -24.36
C ASP A 782 -19.10 43.80 -24.41
N THR A 783 -18.00 43.65 -25.14
CA THR A 783 -16.97 44.69 -25.32
C THR A 783 -17.18 45.56 -26.56
N ALA A 784 -18.17 45.25 -27.41
CA ALA A 784 -18.45 45.99 -28.64
C ALA A 784 -18.76 47.50 -28.42
N PRO A 785 -19.46 47.91 -27.34
CA PRO A 785 -19.77 49.33 -27.10
C PRO A 785 -18.59 50.16 -26.58
N LEU A 786 -17.44 49.53 -26.26
CA LEU A 786 -16.32 50.23 -25.65
C LEU A 786 -15.42 50.85 -26.73
N ASP A 787 -15.11 52.14 -26.58
CA ASP A 787 -14.17 52.86 -27.43
C ASP A 787 -12.84 53.09 -26.70
N PHE A 788 -11.77 52.63 -27.33
CA PHE A 788 -10.39 52.64 -26.81
C PHE A 788 -9.45 53.50 -27.67
N SER A 789 -9.97 54.17 -28.71
CA SER A 789 -9.14 54.82 -29.72
C SER A 789 -8.31 56.01 -29.22
N ASP A 790 -8.69 56.61 -28.08
CA ASP A 790 -7.98 57.74 -27.44
C ASP A 790 -7.57 57.42 -25.98
N ARG A 791 -7.25 56.16 -25.66
CA ARG A 791 -6.94 55.74 -24.27
C ARG A 791 -5.54 55.15 -24.11
N THR A 792 -4.96 55.33 -22.93
CA THR A 792 -3.74 54.62 -22.53
C THR A 792 -4.05 53.16 -22.17
N ALA A 793 -3.02 52.29 -22.13
CA ALA A 793 -3.19 50.90 -21.73
C ALA A 793 -3.81 50.79 -20.32
N ASP A 794 -3.41 51.66 -19.39
CA ASP A 794 -3.96 51.70 -18.03
C ASP A 794 -5.42 52.17 -18.02
N GLU A 795 -5.80 53.15 -18.84
CA GLU A 795 -7.19 53.58 -18.98
C GLU A 795 -8.09 52.53 -19.66
N ILE A 796 -7.53 51.72 -20.54
CA ILE A 796 -8.21 50.56 -21.14
C ILE A 796 -8.41 49.49 -20.07
N HIS A 797 -7.36 49.16 -19.32
CA HIS A 797 -7.41 48.23 -18.20
C HIS A 797 -8.49 48.63 -17.19
N ASP A 798 -8.43 49.85 -16.65
CA ASP A 798 -9.37 50.33 -15.63
C ASP A 798 -10.82 50.33 -16.11
N ALA A 799 -11.05 50.65 -17.39
CA ALA A 799 -12.39 50.64 -17.97
C ALA A 799 -12.95 49.24 -18.15
N LEU A 800 -12.11 48.29 -18.57
CA LEU A 800 -12.47 46.88 -18.64
C LEU A 800 -12.72 46.31 -17.25
N TRP A 801 -11.84 46.60 -16.30
CA TRP A 801 -11.93 46.14 -14.92
C TRP A 801 -13.21 46.61 -14.23
N ALA A 802 -13.53 47.91 -14.33
CA ALA A 802 -14.77 48.45 -13.79
C ALA A 802 -16.03 47.74 -14.34
N LYS A 803 -16.00 47.34 -15.63
CA LYS A 803 -17.09 46.60 -16.26
C LYS A 803 -17.15 45.15 -15.79
N LEU A 804 -16.01 44.50 -15.59
CA LEU A 804 -15.94 43.14 -15.05
C LEU A 804 -16.49 43.08 -13.63
N VAL A 805 -16.05 43.99 -12.75
CA VAL A 805 -16.53 44.08 -11.36
C VAL A 805 -18.05 44.32 -11.34
N ALA A 806 -18.55 45.27 -12.14
CA ALA A 806 -19.98 45.54 -12.22
C ALA A 806 -20.80 44.32 -12.68
N SER A 807 -20.30 43.56 -13.65
CA SER A 807 -20.99 42.34 -14.14
C SER A 807 -21.08 41.24 -13.07
N TYR A 808 -20.04 41.10 -12.25
CA TYR A 808 -20.03 40.10 -11.19
C TYR A 808 -20.88 40.55 -9.99
N ASP A 809 -20.88 41.84 -9.65
CA ASP A 809 -21.75 42.41 -8.63
C ASP A 809 -23.24 42.26 -8.97
N GLU A 810 -23.61 42.39 -10.25
CA GLU A 810 -24.96 42.12 -10.73
C GLU A 810 -25.35 40.65 -10.53
N LYS A 811 -24.43 39.72 -10.86
CA LYS A 811 -24.61 38.29 -10.63
C LYS A 811 -24.78 37.97 -9.16
N GLU A 812 -23.97 38.56 -8.30
CA GLU A 812 -24.05 38.39 -6.85
C GLU A 812 -25.38 38.89 -6.28
N LYS A 813 -25.90 40.03 -6.76
CA LYS A 813 -27.23 40.54 -6.38
C LYS A 813 -28.37 39.62 -6.82
N LEU A 814 -28.25 38.98 -7.98
CA LEU A 814 -29.27 38.07 -8.52
C LEU A 814 -29.31 36.72 -7.78
N VAL A 815 -28.16 36.16 -7.43
CA VAL A 815 -28.05 34.82 -6.81
C VAL A 815 -28.05 34.87 -5.29
N GLY A 816 -27.47 35.92 -4.70
CA GLY A 816 -27.15 36.02 -3.29
C GLY A 816 -25.77 35.45 -2.93
N ARG A 817 -25.03 36.13 -2.04
CA ARG A 817 -23.64 35.80 -1.68
C ARG A 817 -23.46 34.37 -1.16
N GLU A 818 -24.34 33.89 -0.28
CA GLU A 818 -24.19 32.57 0.35
C GLU A 818 -24.27 31.42 -0.67
N VAL A 819 -25.23 31.51 -1.60
CA VAL A 819 -25.38 30.51 -2.67
C VAL A 819 -24.24 30.64 -3.67
N LEU A 820 -23.88 31.86 -4.07
CA LEU A 820 -22.80 32.08 -5.02
C LEU A 820 -21.45 31.60 -4.48
N GLN A 821 -21.16 31.83 -3.20
CA GLN A 821 -19.94 31.34 -2.55
C GLN A 821 -19.83 29.81 -2.57
N ARG A 822 -20.95 29.09 -2.37
CA ARG A 822 -20.95 27.63 -2.48
C ARG A 822 -20.67 27.20 -3.92
N VAL A 823 -21.30 27.86 -4.90
CA VAL A 823 -21.10 27.57 -6.32
C VAL A 823 -19.67 27.87 -6.77
N GLU A 824 -19.09 29.00 -6.33
CA GLU A 824 -17.68 29.36 -6.53
C GLU A 824 -16.77 28.21 -6.08
N ARG A 825 -16.95 27.76 -4.83
CA ARG A 825 -16.14 26.66 -4.26
C ARG A 825 -16.31 25.35 -5.00
N ASP A 826 -17.53 24.93 -5.30
CA ASP A 826 -17.82 23.66 -5.97
C ASP A 826 -17.19 23.63 -7.38
N ILE A 827 -17.32 24.74 -8.13
CA ILE A 827 -16.74 24.88 -9.47
C ILE A 827 -15.21 24.92 -9.41
N MET A 828 -14.64 25.71 -8.50
CA MET A 828 -13.18 25.78 -8.30
C MET A 828 -12.60 24.39 -8.00
N LEU A 829 -13.20 23.63 -7.09
CA LEU A 829 -12.76 22.27 -6.76
C LEU A 829 -12.85 21.32 -7.96
N GLN A 830 -13.94 21.40 -8.73
CA GLN A 830 -14.12 20.55 -9.91
C GLN A 830 -13.06 20.83 -10.98
N ILE A 831 -12.75 22.10 -11.23
CA ILE A 831 -11.73 22.52 -12.20
C ILE A 831 -10.34 22.09 -11.75
N VAL A 832 -9.98 22.38 -10.49
CA VAL A 832 -8.69 21.96 -9.91
C VAL A 832 -8.52 20.44 -10.01
N ASP A 833 -9.55 19.66 -9.67
CA ASP A 833 -9.48 18.20 -9.74
C ASP A 833 -9.34 17.68 -11.17
N GLN A 834 -10.04 18.28 -12.12
CA GLN A 834 -9.96 17.85 -13.51
C GLN A 834 -8.57 18.12 -14.09
N GLN A 835 -8.09 19.36 -13.95
CA GLN A 835 -6.75 19.75 -14.43
C GLN A 835 -5.65 18.94 -13.73
N TRP A 836 -5.80 18.66 -12.44
CA TRP A 836 -4.84 17.82 -11.71
C TRP A 836 -4.81 16.38 -12.21
N LYS A 837 -5.97 15.77 -12.49
CA LYS A 837 -6.03 14.40 -13.05
C LYS A 837 -5.37 14.34 -14.43
N ASP A 838 -5.66 15.31 -15.28
CA ASP A 838 -5.09 15.37 -16.64
C ASP A 838 -3.56 15.58 -16.57
N HIS A 839 -3.10 16.36 -15.60
CA HIS A 839 -1.67 16.53 -15.30
C HIS A 839 -1.02 15.23 -14.80
N LEU A 840 -1.64 14.51 -13.86
CA LEU A 840 -1.14 13.21 -13.41
C LEU A 840 -1.00 12.21 -14.56
N TYR A 841 -2.00 12.15 -15.44
CA TYR A 841 -1.95 11.31 -16.64
C TYR A 841 -0.81 11.71 -17.58
N SER A 842 -0.62 13.01 -17.82
CA SER A 842 0.49 13.54 -18.62
C SER A 842 1.86 13.17 -18.04
N LEU A 843 1.98 13.15 -16.71
CA LEU A 843 3.23 12.82 -16.01
C LEU A 843 3.54 11.32 -16.00
N ASP A 844 2.52 10.47 -15.95
CA ASP A 844 2.69 9.02 -16.12
C ASP A 844 3.35 8.76 -17.50
N HIS A 845 2.83 9.36 -18.57
CA HIS A 845 3.43 9.30 -19.91
C HIS A 845 4.84 9.89 -19.98
N LEU A 846 5.05 11.06 -19.35
CA LEU A 846 6.36 11.70 -19.32
C LEU A 846 7.41 10.81 -18.66
N LYS A 847 7.06 10.19 -17.52
CA LYS A 847 7.97 9.35 -16.75
C LYS A 847 8.42 8.12 -17.54
N GLU A 848 7.58 7.58 -18.39
CA GLU A 848 7.91 6.44 -19.25
C GLU A 848 8.78 6.85 -20.44
N GLY A 849 8.48 7.98 -21.07
CA GLY A 849 9.22 8.46 -22.24
C GLY A 849 10.60 9.06 -21.92
N ILE A 850 10.79 9.62 -20.72
CA ILE A 850 12.00 10.39 -20.37
C ILE A 850 13.29 9.54 -20.36
N GLY A 851 13.17 8.22 -20.15
CA GLY A 851 14.30 7.29 -20.14
C GLY A 851 15.10 7.31 -21.45
N LEU A 852 14.44 7.59 -22.58
CA LEU A 852 15.06 7.67 -23.90
C LEU A 852 15.98 8.90 -24.05
N ARG A 853 15.81 9.95 -23.22
CA ARG A 853 16.71 11.11 -23.26
C ARG A 853 18.09 10.84 -22.66
N GLY A 854 18.24 9.75 -21.90
CA GLY A 854 19.53 9.27 -21.43
C GLY A 854 20.52 8.93 -22.55
N TYR A 855 20.02 8.64 -23.76
CA TYR A 855 20.86 8.42 -24.95
C TYR A 855 21.63 9.68 -25.39
N GLY A 856 21.12 10.88 -25.07
CA GLY A 856 21.76 12.16 -25.38
C GLY A 856 22.77 12.65 -24.33
N GLN A 857 23.25 11.79 -23.42
CA GLN A 857 24.13 12.15 -22.29
C GLN A 857 23.54 13.20 -21.33
N ARG A 858 22.21 13.38 -21.33
CA ARG A 858 21.51 14.22 -20.35
C ARG A 858 20.95 13.35 -19.22
N ASP A 859 20.97 13.86 -18.00
CA ASP A 859 20.37 13.17 -16.85
C ASP A 859 18.84 13.18 -16.98
N PRO A 860 18.19 12.00 -17.13
CA PRO A 860 16.73 11.91 -17.29
C PRO A 860 15.95 12.55 -16.13
N LEU A 861 16.48 12.51 -14.90
CA LEU A 861 15.80 13.09 -13.75
C LEU A 861 15.78 14.62 -13.80
N VAL A 862 16.84 15.25 -14.33
CA VAL A 862 16.91 16.70 -14.50
C VAL A 862 15.96 17.16 -15.59
N GLU A 863 15.91 16.45 -16.71
CA GLU A 863 14.95 16.73 -17.79
C GLU A 863 13.51 16.52 -17.32
N TYR A 864 13.23 15.42 -16.59
CA TYR A 864 11.93 15.17 -15.97
C TYR A 864 11.49 16.33 -15.06
N LYS A 865 12.39 16.82 -14.19
CA LYS A 865 12.11 17.96 -13.31
C LYS A 865 11.75 19.22 -14.08
N LYS A 866 12.48 19.52 -15.16
CA LYS A 866 12.25 20.72 -15.98
C LYS A 866 10.91 20.65 -16.70
N GLU A 867 10.63 19.53 -17.36
CA GLU A 867 9.40 19.35 -18.15
C GLU A 867 8.17 19.20 -17.26
N SER A 868 8.27 18.42 -16.18
CA SER A 868 7.20 18.30 -15.18
C SER A 868 6.85 19.65 -14.56
N PHE A 869 7.83 20.52 -14.31
CA PHE A 869 7.57 21.87 -13.80
C PHE A 869 6.90 22.77 -14.84
N ALA A 870 7.32 22.71 -16.11
CA ALA A 870 6.67 23.46 -17.19
C ALA A 870 5.21 23.04 -17.38
N LEU A 871 4.94 21.72 -17.39
CA LEU A 871 3.58 21.18 -17.44
C LEU A 871 2.74 21.62 -16.24
N PHE A 872 3.34 21.65 -15.05
CA PHE A 872 2.68 22.09 -13.83
C PHE A 872 2.30 23.58 -13.86
N GLN A 873 3.20 24.45 -14.34
CA GLN A 873 2.88 25.88 -14.50
C GLN A 873 1.76 26.08 -15.52
N ALA A 874 1.88 25.45 -16.70
CA ALA A 874 0.83 25.51 -17.71
C ALA A 874 -0.52 24.97 -17.19
N MET A 875 -0.51 23.96 -16.32
CA MET A 875 -1.72 23.46 -15.66
C MET A 875 -2.29 24.50 -14.69
N LYS A 876 -1.46 25.18 -13.89
CA LYS A 876 -1.91 26.25 -12.99
C LYS A 876 -2.54 27.41 -13.76
N ASP A 877 -1.87 27.88 -14.81
CA ASP A 877 -2.39 28.97 -15.65
C ASP A 877 -3.76 28.59 -16.24
N ARG A 878 -3.92 27.33 -16.68
CA ARG A 878 -5.22 26.80 -17.12
C ARG A 878 -6.25 26.75 -16.00
N VAL A 879 -5.89 26.32 -14.80
CA VAL A 879 -6.80 26.32 -13.65
C VAL A 879 -7.34 27.72 -13.40
N ASP A 880 -6.46 28.72 -13.37
CA ASP A 880 -6.83 30.11 -13.08
C ASP A 880 -7.74 30.68 -14.19
N GLU A 881 -7.39 30.49 -15.46
CA GLU A 881 -8.23 30.90 -16.59
C GLU A 881 -9.59 30.19 -16.59
N GLU A 882 -9.62 28.87 -16.35
CA GLU A 882 -10.87 28.12 -16.35
C GLU A 882 -11.77 28.52 -15.20
N ILE A 883 -11.24 28.74 -13.99
CA ILE A 883 -12.01 29.21 -12.84
C ILE A 883 -12.71 30.53 -13.19
N VAL A 884 -11.94 31.51 -13.68
CA VAL A 884 -12.46 32.82 -14.07
C VAL A 884 -13.49 32.65 -15.20
N ARG A 885 -13.14 31.94 -16.27
CA ARG A 885 -14.02 31.75 -17.43
C ARG A 885 -15.34 31.10 -17.05
N TYR A 886 -15.32 29.96 -16.36
CA TYR A 886 -16.55 29.27 -15.98
C TYR A 886 -17.42 30.11 -15.04
N LEU A 887 -16.82 30.76 -14.03
CA LEU A 887 -17.58 31.55 -13.07
C LEU A 887 -18.13 32.84 -13.67
N TRP A 888 -17.43 33.50 -14.61
CA TRP A 888 -17.96 34.67 -15.31
C TRP A 888 -19.04 34.32 -16.34
N TRP A 889 -18.89 33.23 -17.08
CA TRP A 889 -19.89 32.78 -18.06
C TRP A 889 -21.14 32.15 -17.43
N LEU A 890 -21.07 31.72 -16.16
CA LEU A 890 -22.21 31.15 -15.45
C LEU A 890 -23.39 32.13 -15.43
N ARG A 891 -24.50 31.75 -16.07
CA ARG A 891 -25.77 32.49 -16.06
C ARG A 891 -26.75 31.85 -15.09
N PRO A 892 -27.15 32.55 -14.01
CA PRO A 892 -28.17 32.02 -13.10
C PRO A 892 -29.54 32.00 -13.78
N ILE A 893 -30.20 30.83 -13.76
CA ILE A 893 -31.60 30.68 -14.19
C ILE A 893 -32.46 30.67 -12.91
N LEU A 894 -33.22 31.74 -12.68
CA LEU A 894 -34.20 31.80 -11.61
C LEU A 894 -35.48 31.10 -12.10
N SER A 895 -35.76 29.87 -11.63
CA SER A 895 -37.07 29.24 -11.83
C SER A 895 -37.96 29.46 -10.60
N GLU A 896 -39.19 29.92 -10.79
CA GLU A 896 -40.17 30.14 -9.70
C GLU A 896 -40.64 28.82 -9.05
N GLU A 897 -40.49 27.68 -9.75
CA GLU A 897 -40.61 26.35 -9.18
C GLU A 897 -39.21 25.78 -8.95
N ALA A 898 -38.68 25.90 -7.74
CA ALA A 898 -37.53 25.13 -7.32
C ALA A 898 -38.00 23.68 -7.07
N PRO A 899 -37.50 22.65 -7.79
CA PRO A 899 -37.65 21.29 -7.32
C PRO A 899 -36.95 21.22 -5.95
N MET A 900 -37.61 20.65 -4.94
CA MET A 900 -36.96 20.33 -3.67
C MET A 900 -35.58 19.72 -3.95
N PRO A 901 -34.50 20.10 -3.23
CA PRO A 901 -33.17 19.59 -3.47
C PRO A 901 -33.21 18.07 -3.32
N ARG A 902 -33.31 17.37 -4.46
CA ARG A 902 -33.15 15.94 -4.50
C ARG A 902 -31.69 15.72 -4.18
N ARG A 903 -31.40 15.18 -2.99
CA ARG A 903 -30.10 14.55 -2.71
C ARG A 903 -29.73 13.77 -3.98
N PRO A 904 -28.59 14.09 -4.64
CA PRO A 904 -28.20 13.34 -5.82
C PRO A 904 -28.26 11.86 -5.44
N ALA A 905 -29.02 11.08 -6.20
CA ALA A 905 -29.01 9.63 -6.02
C ALA A 905 -27.54 9.20 -6.05
N PRO A 906 -27.07 8.34 -5.12
CA PRO A 906 -25.68 7.93 -5.11
C PRO A 906 -25.35 7.42 -6.50
N ARG A 907 -24.53 8.19 -7.24
CA ARG A 907 -23.96 7.71 -8.51
C ARG A 907 -23.31 6.40 -8.13
N ARG A 908 -23.71 5.30 -8.76
CA ARG A 908 -22.95 4.04 -8.63
C ARG A 908 -21.52 4.39 -9.01
N ALA A 909 -20.65 4.49 -8.01
CA ALA A 909 -19.25 4.80 -8.24
C ALA A 909 -18.72 3.75 -9.20
N ALA A 910 -18.07 4.20 -10.28
CA ALA A 910 -17.25 3.27 -11.04
C ALA A 910 -16.26 2.62 -10.05
N PRO A 911 -16.00 1.30 -10.17
CA PRO A 911 -15.09 0.63 -9.26
C PRO A 911 -13.70 1.30 -9.36
N LEU A 912 -13.27 1.95 -8.28
CA LEU A 912 -11.89 2.43 -8.15
C LEU A 912 -10.99 1.21 -8.00
N ILE A 913 -9.85 1.24 -8.68
CA ILE A 913 -8.84 0.19 -8.57
C ILE A 913 -7.75 0.73 -7.64
N LEU A 914 -7.54 0.02 -6.53
CA LEU A 914 -6.47 0.31 -5.57
C LEU A 914 -5.32 -0.64 -5.88
N ASN A 915 -4.12 -0.09 -6.06
CA ASN A 915 -2.91 -0.90 -6.13
C ASN A 915 -2.43 -1.20 -4.70
N ASP A 916 -2.91 -2.29 -4.10
CA ASP A 916 -2.45 -2.76 -2.79
C ASP A 916 -1.32 -3.79 -2.97
N PRO A 917 -0.06 -3.45 -2.60
CA PRO A 917 1.11 -4.32 -2.76
C PRO A 917 1.03 -5.64 -1.99
N SER A 918 0.15 -5.74 -0.99
CA SER A 918 -0.01 -6.91 -0.12
C SER A 918 -1.03 -7.94 -0.65
N THR A 919 -1.81 -7.60 -1.67
CA THR A 919 -2.98 -8.40 -2.10
C THR A 919 -2.82 -9.19 -3.41
N GLU A 920 -1.60 -9.35 -3.95
CA GLU A 920 -1.35 -10.11 -5.20
C GLU A 920 -1.87 -11.57 -5.19
N SER A 921 -2.32 -12.11 -4.06
CA SER A 921 -2.83 -13.48 -3.92
C SER A 921 -4.37 -13.64 -3.78
N ALA A 922 -5.16 -12.57 -3.59
CA ALA A 922 -6.55 -12.70 -3.11
C ALA A 922 -7.68 -12.65 -4.18
N LEU A 923 -7.39 -12.32 -5.45
CA LEU A 923 -8.40 -12.03 -6.48
C LEU A 923 -9.26 -13.23 -6.95
N VAL A 924 -9.00 -14.47 -6.50
CA VAL A 924 -9.75 -15.66 -6.96
C VAL A 924 -11.02 -15.94 -6.14
N GLY A 925 -11.22 -15.30 -4.97
CA GLY A 925 -12.31 -15.65 -4.05
C GLY A 925 -13.60 -14.79 -4.13
N ALA A 926 -13.52 -13.55 -4.61
CA ALA A 926 -14.58 -12.56 -4.38
C ALA A 926 -15.83 -12.68 -5.28
N ARG A 927 -15.82 -13.53 -6.32
CA ARG A 927 -16.99 -13.69 -7.21
C ARG A 927 -18.06 -14.67 -6.71
N ALA A 928 -17.85 -15.36 -5.58
CA ALA A 928 -18.76 -16.42 -5.13
C ALA A 928 -19.88 -15.98 -4.14
N HIS A 929 -19.85 -14.75 -3.60
CA HIS A 929 -20.82 -14.31 -2.58
C HIS A 929 -21.75 -13.14 -2.96
N ALA A 930 -21.68 -12.63 -4.19
CA ALA A 930 -22.51 -11.49 -4.63
C ALA A 930 -23.90 -11.86 -5.19
N THR A 931 -24.37 -13.10 -5.02
CA THR A 931 -25.69 -13.57 -5.50
C THR A 931 -26.59 -14.03 -4.35
N GLN A 932 -26.82 -13.17 -3.35
CA GLN A 932 -27.95 -13.38 -2.43
C GLN A 932 -28.31 -12.15 -1.56
N GLN A 933 -28.67 -11.02 -2.18
CA GLN A 933 -29.54 -10.05 -1.50
C GLN A 933 -30.57 -9.49 -2.49
N ALA A 934 -31.80 -10.00 -2.36
CA ALA A 934 -32.98 -9.44 -3.01
C ALA A 934 -33.34 -8.11 -2.35
N SER A 935 -33.60 -7.08 -3.16
CA SER A 935 -34.26 -5.85 -2.71
C SER A 935 -35.54 -5.64 -3.53
N PRO A 936 -36.66 -5.17 -2.94
CA PRO A 936 -37.99 -5.26 -3.54
C PRO A 936 -38.41 -3.92 -4.12
N PHE A 937 -38.44 -3.75 -5.44
CA PHE A 937 -39.25 -2.69 -6.07
C PHE A 937 -39.70 -3.10 -7.47
N ALA A 938 -41.02 -3.02 -7.68
CA ALA A 938 -41.72 -3.33 -8.92
C ALA A 938 -41.50 -2.24 -9.98
N PRO A 939 -41.39 -2.58 -11.28
CA PRO A 939 -41.33 -1.59 -12.34
C PRO A 939 -42.71 -1.30 -12.93
N ALA A 940 -43.10 -0.02 -12.95
CA ALA A 940 -44.09 0.49 -13.89
C ALA A 940 -43.43 0.68 -15.27
N ARG A 941 -44.04 0.12 -16.33
CA ARG A 941 -43.61 0.25 -17.72
C ARG A 941 -44.59 1.16 -18.48
N SER A 942 -44.08 2.15 -19.20
CA SER A 942 -44.64 2.67 -20.45
C SER A 942 -43.61 2.40 -21.56
N GLN A 943 -43.82 1.31 -22.30
CA GLN A 943 -44.18 1.31 -23.73
C GLN A 943 -43.09 1.82 -24.68
N GLN A 944 -42.44 0.88 -25.37
CA GLN A 944 -42.53 0.72 -26.82
C GLN A 944 -41.89 -0.61 -27.24
N GLN A 945 -42.69 -1.49 -27.84
CA GLN A 945 -42.27 -2.69 -28.56
C GLN A 945 -42.10 -2.35 -30.05
N PRO A 946 -41.31 -3.13 -30.82
CA PRO A 946 -41.66 -3.44 -32.18
C PRO A 946 -42.29 -4.83 -32.32
N ALA A 947 -43.17 -4.90 -33.31
CA ALA A 947 -44.11 -5.94 -33.68
C ALA A 947 -43.54 -7.35 -33.87
N ARG A 948 -44.34 -8.36 -33.49
CA ARG A 948 -44.47 -9.62 -34.24
C ARG A 948 -45.93 -10.08 -34.31
N VAL A 949 -46.25 -10.60 -35.47
CA VAL A 949 -47.58 -10.85 -36.05
C VAL A 949 -48.06 -12.26 -35.69
N GLY A 950 -49.34 -12.40 -35.33
CA GLY A 950 -50.16 -13.57 -35.65
C GLY A 950 -50.28 -14.71 -34.62
N GLY A 951 -51.38 -14.69 -33.87
CA GLY A 951 -52.34 -15.81 -33.75
C GLY A 951 -52.01 -17.04 -32.90
N ASP A 952 -52.40 -17.02 -31.63
CA ASP A 952 -53.51 -17.84 -31.09
C ASP A 952 -53.51 -17.78 -29.55
N ASP A 953 -54.61 -17.27 -29.01
CA ASP A 953 -54.89 -17.15 -27.59
C ASP A 953 -55.17 -18.53 -26.97
N ALA A 954 -54.18 -19.06 -26.25
CA ALA A 954 -54.40 -20.03 -25.19
C ALA A 954 -53.43 -19.77 -24.03
N THR A 955 -53.94 -19.29 -22.90
CA THR A 955 -53.19 -19.21 -21.63
C THR A 955 -52.72 -20.61 -21.21
N PRO A 956 -51.40 -20.89 -21.07
CA PRO A 956 -50.95 -22.11 -20.42
C PRO A 956 -51.15 -21.97 -18.92
N LYS A 957 -52.10 -22.73 -18.36
CA LYS A 957 -52.21 -22.95 -16.91
C LYS A 957 -50.93 -23.62 -16.41
N THR A 958 -50.25 -22.98 -15.46
CA THR A 958 -49.14 -23.57 -14.71
C THR A 958 -49.66 -24.73 -13.85
N VAL A 959 -49.29 -25.96 -14.22
CA VAL A 959 -49.56 -27.16 -13.41
C VAL A 959 -48.60 -27.17 -12.22
N ARG A 960 -49.12 -26.97 -11.01
CA ARG A 960 -48.43 -27.36 -9.77
C ARG A 960 -48.34 -28.89 -9.77
N ARG A 961 -47.13 -29.44 -9.68
CA ARG A 961 -46.92 -30.88 -9.46
C ARG A 961 -46.94 -31.17 -7.95
N ASP A 962 -47.71 -32.17 -7.56
CA ASP A 962 -47.87 -32.61 -6.18
C ASP A 962 -46.75 -33.56 -5.69
N GLU A 963 -45.76 -33.90 -6.53
CA GLU A 963 -44.67 -34.82 -6.17
C GLU A 963 -43.25 -34.24 -6.37
N PRO A 964 -42.26 -34.64 -5.53
CA PRO A 964 -40.89 -34.12 -5.58
C PRO A 964 -40.18 -34.42 -6.90
N LYS A 965 -39.34 -33.48 -7.36
CA LYS A 965 -38.56 -33.65 -8.60
C LYS A 965 -37.50 -34.74 -8.41
N VAL A 966 -37.64 -35.86 -9.14
CA VAL A 966 -36.68 -36.97 -9.13
C VAL A 966 -35.29 -36.48 -9.58
N GLY A 967 -34.28 -36.70 -8.74
CA GLY A 967 -32.90 -36.30 -8.99
C GLY A 967 -32.24 -37.16 -10.07
N ARG A 968 -31.28 -36.59 -10.81
CA ARG A 968 -30.60 -37.27 -11.92
C ARG A 968 -29.97 -38.62 -11.54
N ASN A 969 -29.57 -38.81 -10.30
CA ASN A 969 -28.93 -40.04 -9.81
C ASN A 969 -29.88 -41.00 -9.08
N ASP A 970 -31.15 -40.63 -8.90
CA ASP A 970 -32.14 -41.46 -8.18
C ASP A 970 -32.65 -42.60 -9.07
N PRO A 971 -33.21 -43.68 -8.49
CA PRO A 971 -33.85 -44.75 -9.25
C PRO A 971 -34.94 -44.17 -10.15
N CYS A 972 -34.97 -44.61 -11.41
CA CYS A 972 -35.94 -44.12 -12.36
C CYS A 972 -37.35 -44.62 -11.98
N PRO A 973 -38.37 -43.73 -11.87
CA PRO A 973 -39.70 -44.10 -11.38
C PRO A 973 -40.47 -45.05 -12.30
N CYS A 974 -39.96 -45.38 -13.49
CA CYS A 974 -40.54 -46.41 -14.36
C CYS A 974 -40.30 -47.85 -13.86
N GLY A 975 -39.59 -48.04 -12.73
CA GLY A 975 -39.31 -49.35 -12.16
C GLY A 975 -38.23 -50.16 -12.89
N SER A 976 -37.48 -49.55 -13.82
CA SER A 976 -36.44 -50.24 -14.61
C SER A 976 -35.17 -50.64 -13.82
N GLY A 977 -35.05 -50.24 -12.55
CA GLY A 977 -33.87 -50.46 -11.71
C GLY A 977 -32.64 -49.61 -12.06
N LYS A 978 -32.69 -48.77 -13.10
CA LYS A 978 -31.59 -47.88 -13.52
C LYS A 978 -31.74 -46.47 -12.93
N LYS A 979 -30.63 -45.73 -12.78
CA LYS A 979 -30.65 -44.31 -12.37
C LYS A 979 -31.33 -43.42 -13.43
N TYR A 980 -32.05 -42.38 -13.03
CA TYR A 980 -32.86 -41.52 -13.91
C TYR A 980 -32.07 -41.00 -15.11
N LYS A 981 -30.86 -40.47 -14.91
CA LYS A 981 -29.98 -39.96 -16.00
C LYS A 981 -29.56 -41.00 -17.05
N LYS A 982 -29.68 -42.30 -16.74
CA LYS A 982 -29.36 -43.41 -17.67
C LYS A 982 -30.61 -44.10 -18.22
N CYS A 983 -31.78 -43.54 -17.95
CA CYS A 983 -33.08 -44.01 -18.45
C CYS A 983 -33.85 -42.79 -18.98
N HIS A 984 -34.96 -42.39 -18.36
CA HIS A 984 -35.80 -41.29 -18.84
C HIS A 984 -35.11 -39.91 -18.84
N GLY A 985 -34.02 -39.74 -18.09
CA GLY A 985 -33.19 -38.53 -18.11
C GLY A 985 -31.99 -38.59 -19.05
N ALA A 986 -31.88 -39.62 -19.92
CA ALA A 986 -30.77 -39.77 -20.87
C ALA A 986 -30.99 -39.07 -22.22
N ALA A 987 -32.22 -38.66 -22.52
CA ALA A 987 -32.60 -37.99 -23.78
C ALA A 987 -33.05 -36.53 -23.57
N ALA A 988 -32.49 -35.85 -22.55
CA ALA A 988 -32.77 -34.46 -22.20
C ALA A 988 -31.50 -33.67 -21.91
#